data_AF-A0A2D5BKT0-F1
#
_entry.id   AF-A0A2D5BKT0-F1
#
_cell.length_a   1.000
_cell.length_b   1.000
_cell.length_c   1.000
_cell.angle_alpha   90.00
_cell.angle_beta   90.00
_cell.angle_gamma   90.00
#
_symmetry.space_group_name_H-M   'P 1'
#
loop_
_entity.id
_entity.type
_entity.pdbx_description
1 polymer ?
#
loop_
_entity_poly.entity_id
_entity_poly.type
_entity_poly.pdbx_seq_one_letter_code
_entity_poly.pdbx_strand_id
1 'polypeptide(L)'
;MVAFMRLLALLLIASAAIAQAPKWHPLVPSKATSAKGATVEVDAEGVVRVSGKNPEVDTIVIEGTTSLTELTGLRIEALPDPKLPAKGPGRARNGNFVLTHVKLETSSRLSPGRFRLARLGGAVSSFAQGSYPATAALNPSPRTGWAISPHFGKPHTMVVMPATPPRWKAQVHVRLTLSFAFGSQHVFGRFRVSATDGVDPVAGMKRLGESWGKTQLKVNKAIDRGVEWLMQKQYLDGSFVDYMAGYPTGCTALGLYTLLKSGVSKKHLAVRKAAAFLRVHRPAKTYSTACQLLAFVALGKAEDEELIGDLVAQLLQFQKSSGGWGYPGGAVDLSNTQYAALALHMASLKGHKVPRRAWIKLASCALRHLRETEKNAYAPAGFGYRPGTTATGSMTSAGIGTLAICDLQLRRKNNEVSVAIKRGIQWLGRYFSPSSNMFAPNQTWVYYYLYGLERAGGLTGEDRFGPHDWYRAGARWLVGKQATEGAWPVGASKTATNTCFALLFLSKATGSVTGGQASGARVFGYEDRKKPVSLRASGDSPLAMWISRFGDKALKENAWPGETGKGLHVEKVEYVASRRKDLKGAKVIQRVGRDPAAPHGKAALAAQHAFKQPGGWWLQARATVVKPGGAGAKVVLKSDPVRVVVWNVRNAEYEAYASDASRNLLRQTKVAATASSEFNNNWRSIQSVDGLAIRGWLAKDDDKKPKIRLLPEQPIRANALVLCHAQHGDAGRSRPTKVAVKINGRVPLGTVDMIMDNRRKTIFRFSGPKVIRSLELTIVETNNKARKGSGFGEIELQLIRDDR
;
A
#
# COMPACT_ATOMS: atom_id res chain seq x y z
N MET A 1 -40.14 18.66 0.62
CA MET A 1 -39.82 17.49 1.47
C MET A 1 -40.19 16.14 0.84
N VAL A 2 -41.40 15.97 0.29
CA VAL A 2 -41.87 14.69 -0.30
C VAL A 2 -41.07 14.25 -1.55
N ALA A 3 -40.62 15.18 -2.40
CA ALA A 3 -39.75 14.88 -3.54
C ALA A 3 -38.31 14.47 -3.12
N PHE A 4 -37.83 14.96 -1.98
CA PHE A 4 -36.52 14.61 -1.42
C PHE A 4 -36.53 13.21 -0.78
N MET A 5 -37.64 12.82 -0.16
CA MET A 5 -37.85 11.46 0.35
C MET A 5 -38.07 10.43 -0.76
N ARG A 6 -38.73 10.78 -1.89
CA ARG A 6 -38.82 9.88 -3.07
C ARG A 6 -37.46 9.67 -3.75
N LEU A 7 -36.61 10.70 -3.80
CA LEU A 7 -35.24 10.57 -4.32
C LEU A 7 -34.36 9.73 -3.39
N LEU A 8 -34.53 9.87 -2.07
CA LEU A 8 -33.83 9.03 -1.07
C LEU A 8 -34.29 7.57 -1.12
N ALA A 9 -35.59 7.32 -1.34
CA ALA A 9 -36.13 5.97 -1.52
C ALA A 9 -35.63 5.32 -2.84
N LEU A 10 -35.53 6.09 -3.94
CA LEU A 10 -34.95 5.61 -5.20
C LEU A 10 -33.41 5.40 -5.10
N LEU A 11 -32.70 6.20 -4.30
CA LEU A 11 -31.27 6.00 -3.99
C LEU A 11 -31.01 4.85 -3.01
N LEU A 12 -31.96 4.55 -2.12
CA LEU A 12 -31.92 3.39 -1.22
C LEU A 12 -32.28 2.08 -1.95
N ILE A 13 -33.16 2.14 -2.97
CA ILE A 13 -33.47 0.97 -3.82
C ILE A 13 -32.33 0.68 -4.82
N ALA A 14 -31.58 1.70 -5.27
CA ALA A 14 -30.39 1.50 -6.11
C ALA A 14 -29.15 0.98 -5.35
N SER A 15 -29.14 1.03 -4.01
CA SER A 15 -28.04 0.53 -3.18
C SER A 15 -28.35 -0.81 -2.48
N ALA A 16 -29.45 -1.47 -2.85
CA ALA A 16 -29.80 -2.79 -2.33
C ALA A 16 -30.45 -3.69 -3.40
N ALA A 17 -29.96 -3.64 -4.65
CA ALA A 17 -29.95 -4.88 -5.42
C ALA A 17 -28.85 -5.75 -4.78
N ILE A 18 -29.21 -6.55 -3.79
CA ILE A 18 -28.47 -7.77 -3.51
C ILE A 18 -28.34 -8.44 -4.88
N ALA A 19 -27.14 -8.45 -5.47
CA ALA A 19 -26.91 -9.12 -6.74
C ALA A 19 -27.29 -10.59 -6.51
N GLN A 20 -28.53 -10.93 -6.87
CA GLN A 20 -29.09 -12.24 -6.64
C GLN A 20 -28.22 -13.23 -7.40
N ALA A 21 -27.85 -14.34 -6.74
CA ALA A 21 -27.01 -15.33 -7.38
C ALA A 21 -27.65 -15.74 -8.72
N PRO A 22 -26.90 -15.76 -9.83
CA PRO A 22 -27.45 -16.02 -11.14
C PRO A 22 -28.11 -17.40 -11.15
N LYS A 23 -29.27 -17.52 -11.81
CA LYS A 23 -29.92 -18.81 -12.03
C LYS A 23 -29.08 -19.61 -13.03
N TRP A 24 -28.74 -20.84 -12.65
CA TRP A 24 -27.94 -21.74 -13.49
C TRP A 24 -28.80 -22.85 -14.06
N HIS A 25 -28.69 -23.04 -15.36
CA HIS A 25 -29.41 -24.05 -16.13
C HIS A 25 -28.43 -25.15 -16.55
N PRO A 26 -28.60 -26.41 -16.10
CA PRO A 26 -27.74 -27.51 -16.55
C PRO A 26 -27.73 -27.60 -18.08
N LEU A 27 -26.53 -27.70 -18.66
CA LEU A 27 -26.37 -28.07 -20.06
C LEU A 27 -26.27 -29.59 -20.11
N VAL A 28 -27.42 -30.27 -20.13
CA VAL A 28 -27.47 -31.74 -20.22
C VAL A 28 -26.91 -32.14 -21.58
N PRO A 29 -25.73 -32.81 -21.63
CA PRO A 29 -25.14 -33.20 -22.90
C PRO A 29 -26.00 -34.25 -23.61
N SER A 30 -26.36 -34.00 -24.86
CA SER A 30 -26.90 -35.04 -25.75
C SER A 30 -25.81 -35.99 -26.25
N LYS A 31 -24.55 -35.54 -26.21
CA LYS A 31 -23.38 -36.32 -26.61
C LYS A 31 -22.15 -35.84 -25.86
N ALA A 32 -21.32 -36.76 -25.38
CA ALA A 32 -20.00 -36.45 -24.85
C ALA A 32 -18.99 -37.53 -25.28
N THR A 33 -17.81 -37.14 -25.77
CA THR A 33 -16.81 -38.08 -26.30
C THR A 33 -15.39 -37.68 -25.89
N SER A 34 -14.52 -38.68 -25.76
CA SER A 34 -13.07 -38.52 -25.59
C SER A 34 -12.37 -38.72 -26.95
N ALA A 35 -11.42 -37.84 -27.27
CA ALA A 35 -10.60 -37.96 -28.48
C ALA A 35 -9.51 -39.04 -28.37
N LYS A 36 -9.17 -39.49 -27.15
CA LYS A 36 -8.09 -40.47 -26.89
C LYS A 36 -8.58 -41.81 -26.33
N GLY A 37 -9.90 -42.02 -26.34
CA GLY A 37 -10.54 -43.31 -26.08
C GLY A 37 -10.85 -43.59 -24.61
N ALA A 38 -10.98 -42.56 -23.77
CA ALA A 38 -11.59 -42.72 -22.45
C ALA A 38 -13.10 -42.97 -22.59
N THR A 39 -13.68 -43.75 -21.69
CA THR A 39 -15.13 -43.96 -21.64
C THR A 39 -15.78 -42.71 -21.06
N VAL A 40 -16.82 -42.17 -21.70
CA VAL A 40 -17.52 -40.96 -21.26
C VAL A 40 -19.00 -41.27 -21.14
N GLU A 41 -19.53 -41.18 -19.92
CA GLU A 41 -20.93 -41.42 -19.59
C GLU A 41 -21.59 -40.12 -19.10
N VAL A 42 -22.86 -39.94 -19.40
CA VAL A 42 -23.64 -38.76 -19.02
C VAL A 42 -24.90 -39.23 -18.29
N ASP A 43 -25.15 -38.73 -17.08
CA ASP A 43 -26.37 -39.03 -16.33
C ASP A 43 -27.52 -38.04 -16.62
N ALA A 44 -28.72 -38.35 -16.09
CA ALA A 44 -29.94 -37.58 -16.32
C ALA A 44 -29.84 -36.13 -15.81
N GLU A 45 -28.98 -35.88 -14.83
CA GLU A 45 -28.70 -34.56 -14.26
C GLU A 45 -27.59 -33.80 -15.01
N GLY A 46 -27.07 -34.38 -16.11
CA GLY A 46 -26.04 -33.79 -16.97
C GLY A 46 -24.64 -33.84 -16.38
N VAL A 47 -24.37 -34.72 -15.41
CA VAL A 47 -23.02 -34.98 -14.90
C VAL A 47 -22.31 -35.95 -15.84
N VAL A 48 -21.11 -35.57 -16.24
CA VAL A 48 -20.23 -36.36 -17.09
C VAL A 48 -19.25 -37.13 -16.22
N ARG A 49 -19.16 -38.45 -16.44
CA ARG A 49 -18.21 -39.36 -15.80
C ARG A 49 -17.24 -39.90 -16.84
N VAL A 50 -15.95 -39.79 -16.56
CA VAL A 50 -14.86 -40.23 -17.44
C VAL A 50 -14.13 -41.39 -16.78
N SER A 51 -14.13 -42.54 -17.43
CA SER A 51 -13.60 -43.80 -16.90
C SER A 51 -12.83 -44.59 -17.98
N GLY A 52 -12.54 -45.87 -17.73
CA GLY A 52 -11.79 -46.71 -18.66
C GLY A 52 -10.35 -46.23 -18.88
N LYS A 53 -9.92 -46.15 -20.14
CA LYS A 53 -8.57 -45.69 -20.53
C LYS A 53 -8.26 -44.30 -19.94
N ASN A 54 -7.07 -44.13 -19.35
CA ASN A 54 -6.60 -42.88 -18.76
C ASN A 54 -5.39 -42.34 -19.54
N PRO A 55 -5.61 -41.64 -20.67
CA PRO A 55 -4.52 -41.18 -21.53
C PRO A 55 -3.71 -40.06 -20.86
N GLU A 56 -2.44 -39.91 -21.27
CA GLU A 56 -1.55 -38.84 -20.79
C GLU A 56 -2.12 -37.45 -21.06
N VAL A 57 -2.75 -37.28 -22.23
CA VAL A 57 -3.46 -36.07 -22.67
C VAL A 57 -4.80 -36.47 -23.27
N ASP A 58 -5.80 -35.59 -23.23
CA ASP A 58 -7.10 -35.85 -23.85
C ASP A 58 -7.80 -34.57 -24.29
N THR A 59 -8.80 -34.72 -25.16
CA THR A 59 -9.81 -33.69 -25.44
C THR A 59 -11.19 -34.30 -25.29
N ILE A 60 -11.99 -33.70 -24.42
CA ILE A 60 -13.38 -34.08 -24.20
C ILE A 60 -14.26 -33.08 -24.96
N VAL A 61 -15.11 -33.58 -25.85
CA VAL A 61 -16.08 -32.78 -26.60
C VAL A 61 -17.48 -33.07 -26.07
N ILE A 62 -18.23 -32.02 -25.78
CA ILE A 62 -19.58 -32.10 -25.20
C ILE A 62 -20.50 -31.32 -26.12
N GLU A 63 -21.61 -31.93 -26.50
CA GLU A 63 -22.67 -31.29 -27.28
C GLU A 63 -23.99 -31.37 -26.51
N GLY A 64 -24.74 -30.27 -26.52
CA GLY A 64 -26.07 -30.20 -25.90
C GLY A 64 -26.86 -29.03 -26.47
N THR A 65 -28.04 -28.77 -25.90
CA THR A 65 -28.90 -27.65 -26.28
C THR A 65 -29.18 -26.73 -25.10
N THR A 66 -29.49 -25.46 -25.39
CA THR A 66 -29.99 -24.52 -24.39
C THR A 66 -31.15 -23.71 -24.93
N SER A 67 -32.13 -23.45 -24.08
CA SER A 67 -33.28 -22.58 -24.34
C SER A 67 -33.03 -21.12 -23.96
N LEU A 68 -31.87 -20.80 -23.37
CA LEU A 68 -31.50 -19.43 -23.06
C LEU A 68 -31.38 -18.60 -24.35
N THR A 69 -31.93 -17.40 -24.35
CA THR A 69 -31.88 -16.45 -25.48
C THR A 69 -30.59 -15.60 -25.48
N GLU A 70 -29.86 -15.60 -24.37
CA GLU A 70 -28.56 -14.98 -24.19
C GLU A 70 -27.67 -15.88 -23.32
N LEU A 71 -26.37 -15.95 -23.63
CA LEU A 71 -25.40 -16.69 -22.82
C LEU A 71 -24.41 -15.71 -22.20
N THR A 72 -24.59 -15.38 -20.92
CA THR A 72 -23.68 -14.49 -20.19
C THR A 72 -22.56 -15.25 -19.49
N GLY A 73 -22.75 -16.54 -19.19
CA GLY A 73 -21.69 -17.37 -18.61
C GLY A 73 -21.93 -18.88 -18.71
N LEU A 74 -20.82 -19.63 -18.68
CA LEU A 74 -20.77 -21.07 -18.54
C LEU A 74 -20.10 -21.44 -17.21
N ARG A 75 -20.69 -22.37 -16.47
CA ARG A 75 -20.13 -22.90 -15.24
C ARG A 75 -19.70 -24.35 -15.45
N ILE A 76 -18.42 -24.62 -15.26
CA ILE A 76 -17.82 -25.96 -15.25
C ILE A 76 -17.57 -26.33 -13.79
N GLU A 77 -18.23 -27.37 -13.32
CA GLU A 77 -18.09 -27.90 -11.95
C GLU A 77 -17.28 -29.20 -12.03
N ALA A 78 -16.06 -29.20 -11.49
CA ALA A 78 -15.23 -30.38 -11.31
C ALA A 78 -15.63 -31.04 -9.98
N LEU A 79 -16.13 -32.28 -10.03
CA LEU A 79 -16.82 -32.93 -8.91
C LEU A 79 -15.98 -34.09 -8.34
N PRO A 80 -15.83 -34.21 -7.01
CA PRO A 80 -15.14 -35.34 -6.41
C PRO A 80 -15.96 -36.62 -6.59
N ASP A 81 -15.27 -37.76 -6.56
CA ASP A 81 -15.88 -39.08 -6.60
C ASP A 81 -15.02 -40.08 -5.82
N PRO A 82 -15.59 -40.90 -4.91
CA PRO A 82 -14.84 -41.94 -4.21
C PRO A 82 -14.12 -42.94 -5.14
N LYS A 83 -14.61 -43.13 -6.37
CA LYS A 83 -14.02 -44.01 -7.39
C LYS A 83 -12.82 -43.39 -8.12
N LEU A 84 -12.54 -42.09 -7.92
CA LEU A 84 -11.41 -41.40 -8.55
C LEU A 84 -10.17 -41.39 -7.63
N PRO A 85 -8.95 -41.33 -8.20
CA PRO A 85 -7.73 -41.22 -7.41
C PRO A 85 -7.76 -40.04 -6.43
N ALA A 86 -7.30 -40.28 -5.19
CA ALA A 86 -7.35 -39.32 -4.09
C ALA A 86 -8.74 -38.66 -3.86
N LYS A 87 -9.81 -39.34 -4.29
CA LYS A 87 -11.21 -38.84 -4.29
C LYS A 87 -11.41 -37.56 -5.11
N GLY A 88 -10.42 -37.17 -5.93
CA GLY A 88 -10.35 -35.86 -6.57
C GLY A 88 -11.01 -35.82 -7.94
N PRO A 89 -11.44 -34.63 -8.39
CA PRO A 89 -12.23 -34.51 -9.61
C PRO A 89 -11.44 -34.80 -10.90
N GLY A 90 -10.11 -34.91 -10.82
CA GLY A 90 -9.24 -35.33 -11.93
C GLY A 90 -8.74 -36.77 -11.77
N ARG A 91 -8.18 -37.32 -12.85
CA ARG A 91 -7.76 -38.73 -12.95
C ARG A 91 -6.25 -38.95 -12.74
N ALA A 92 -5.47 -37.90 -12.48
CA ALA A 92 -4.07 -38.06 -12.07
C ALA A 92 -4.00 -38.72 -10.68
N ARG A 93 -2.88 -39.36 -10.34
CA ARG A 93 -2.71 -40.12 -9.07
C ARG A 93 -3.08 -39.33 -7.80
N ASN A 94 -2.87 -38.01 -7.80
CA ASN A 94 -3.20 -37.11 -6.70
C ASN A 94 -4.62 -36.51 -6.77
N GLY A 95 -5.43 -36.90 -7.76
CA GLY A 95 -6.79 -36.39 -7.99
C GLY A 95 -6.84 -35.01 -8.66
N ASN A 96 -5.72 -34.52 -9.20
CA ASN A 96 -5.63 -33.23 -9.89
C ASN A 96 -5.99 -33.33 -11.38
N PHE A 97 -6.25 -32.19 -12.00
CA PHE A 97 -6.39 -32.01 -13.44
C PHE A 97 -5.67 -30.73 -13.86
N VAL A 98 -5.39 -30.57 -15.15
CA VAL A 98 -4.91 -29.33 -15.75
C VAL A 98 -5.70 -29.07 -17.03
N LEU A 99 -6.75 -28.26 -16.92
CA LEU A 99 -7.58 -27.87 -18.05
C LEU A 99 -6.84 -26.79 -18.86
N THR A 100 -6.23 -27.19 -19.97
CA THR A 100 -5.34 -26.35 -20.77
C THR A 100 -6.10 -25.49 -21.78
N HIS A 101 -7.32 -25.90 -22.19
CA HIS A 101 -8.13 -25.09 -23.09
C HIS A 101 -9.63 -25.32 -22.91
N VAL A 102 -10.41 -24.24 -22.98
CA VAL A 102 -11.87 -24.26 -23.15
C VAL A 102 -12.20 -23.54 -24.45
N LYS A 103 -12.92 -24.23 -25.34
CA LYS A 103 -13.46 -23.67 -26.58
C LYS A 103 -14.97 -23.83 -26.60
N LEU A 104 -15.68 -22.73 -26.85
CA LEU A 104 -17.13 -22.68 -26.95
C LEU A 104 -17.54 -22.42 -28.39
N GLU A 105 -18.37 -23.29 -28.94
CA GLU A 105 -18.96 -23.13 -30.26
C GLU A 105 -20.48 -23.27 -30.18
N THR A 106 -21.18 -22.53 -31.02
CA THR A 106 -22.66 -22.51 -31.01
C THR A 106 -23.21 -22.60 -32.42
N SER A 107 -24.32 -23.32 -32.60
CA SER A 107 -25.03 -23.45 -33.87
C SER A 107 -26.53 -23.19 -33.67
N SER A 108 -27.16 -22.50 -34.62
CA SER A 108 -28.60 -22.21 -34.58
C SER A 108 -29.40 -23.42 -35.07
N ARG A 109 -30.59 -23.65 -34.50
CA ARG A 109 -31.54 -24.63 -35.05
C ARG A 109 -31.96 -24.29 -36.49
N LEU A 110 -31.88 -23.02 -36.89
CA LEU A 110 -32.13 -22.57 -38.26
C LEU A 110 -30.98 -22.88 -39.23
N SER A 111 -29.84 -23.36 -38.75
CA SER A 111 -28.71 -23.79 -39.58
C SER A 111 -27.93 -24.92 -38.88
N PRO A 112 -28.54 -26.11 -38.72
CA PRO A 112 -27.94 -27.23 -38.00
C PRO A 112 -26.56 -27.59 -38.57
N GLY A 113 -25.60 -27.91 -37.69
CA GLY A 113 -24.25 -28.35 -38.08
C GLY A 113 -23.25 -27.21 -38.36
N ARG A 114 -23.71 -25.97 -38.59
CA ARG A 114 -22.80 -24.82 -38.80
C ARG A 114 -22.45 -24.16 -37.47
N PHE A 115 -21.40 -24.65 -36.83
CA PHE A 115 -20.89 -24.11 -35.55
C PHE A 115 -20.08 -22.83 -35.76
N ARG A 116 -20.30 -21.84 -34.89
CA ARG A 116 -19.53 -20.59 -34.81
C ARG A 116 -18.83 -20.49 -33.47
N LEU A 117 -17.57 -20.06 -33.48
CA LEU A 117 -16.78 -19.83 -32.27
C LEU A 117 -17.34 -18.65 -31.48
N ALA A 118 -17.66 -18.86 -30.21
CA ALA A 118 -17.95 -17.81 -29.26
C ALA A 118 -16.65 -17.46 -28.52
N ARG A 119 -16.09 -16.27 -28.80
CA ARG A 119 -14.86 -15.81 -28.15
C ARG A 119 -15.09 -15.63 -26.65
N LEU A 120 -14.21 -16.22 -25.85
CA LEU A 120 -14.24 -16.11 -24.39
C LEU A 120 -13.44 -14.88 -23.93
N GLY A 121 -13.99 -14.10 -23.00
CA GLY A 121 -13.42 -12.83 -22.53
C GLY A 121 -12.89 -12.87 -21.09
N GLY A 122 -13.30 -13.86 -20.29
CA GLY A 122 -12.83 -13.98 -18.92
C GLY A 122 -13.18 -15.32 -18.28
N ALA A 123 -12.45 -15.67 -17.21
CA ALA A 123 -12.74 -16.85 -16.40
C ALA A 123 -12.40 -16.60 -14.92
N VAL A 124 -13.21 -17.15 -14.04
CA VAL A 124 -13.05 -17.09 -12.58
C VAL A 124 -13.24 -18.48 -12.02
N SER A 125 -12.41 -18.91 -11.07
CA SER A 125 -12.59 -20.19 -10.38
C SER A 125 -12.82 -20.03 -8.87
N SER A 126 -13.40 -21.07 -8.27
CA SER A 126 -13.52 -21.21 -6.81
C SER A 126 -12.14 -21.37 -6.17
N PHE A 127 -11.20 -22.01 -6.87
CA PHE A 127 -9.80 -22.16 -6.45
C PHE A 127 -8.90 -22.27 -7.69
N ALA A 128 -7.65 -21.86 -7.56
CA ALA A 128 -6.61 -22.13 -8.55
C ALA A 128 -5.27 -22.38 -7.85
N GLN A 129 -4.58 -23.42 -8.29
CA GLN A 129 -3.17 -23.64 -7.95
C GLN A 129 -2.34 -22.49 -8.52
N GLY A 130 -1.40 -21.96 -7.72
CA GLY A 130 -0.50 -20.82 -8.04
C GLY A 130 -0.47 -20.36 -9.51
N SER A 131 0.50 -20.86 -10.29
CA SER A 131 0.72 -20.48 -11.70
C SER A 131 -0.30 -21.07 -12.70
N TYR A 132 -1.41 -21.64 -12.22
CA TYR A 132 -2.43 -22.34 -13.01
C TYR A 132 -3.84 -21.72 -12.81
N PRO A 133 -4.03 -20.43 -13.14
CA PRO A 133 -5.31 -19.74 -12.99
C PRO A 133 -6.35 -20.19 -14.03
N ALA A 134 -7.64 -20.01 -13.71
CA ALA A 134 -8.75 -20.25 -14.64
C ALA A 134 -8.59 -19.54 -16.00
N THR A 135 -8.07 -18.31 -15.99
CA THR A 135 -7.84 -17.51 -17.20
C THR A 135 -6.81 -18.14 -18.14
N ALA A 136 -5.90 -18.99 -17.65
CA ALA A 136 -4.94 -19.68 -18.49
C ALA A 136 -5.60 -20.70 -19.42
N ALA A 137 -6.81 -21.18 -19.11
CA ALA A 137 -7.56 -22.11 -19.98
C ALA A 137 -8.24 -21.40 -21.16
N LEU A 138 -8.25 -20.07 -21.22
CA LEU A 138 -8.88 -19.33 -22.32
C LEU A 138 -8.01 -19.28 -23.58
N ASN A 139 -6.69 -19.44 -23.42
CA ASN A 139 -5.73 -19.45 -24.52
C ASN A 139 -5.03 -20.82 -24.52
N PRO A 140 -5.07 -21.57 -25.64
CA PRO A 140 -4.55 -22.93 -25.67
C PRO A 140 -3.04 -22.95 -25.46
N SER A 141 -2.57 -23.72 -24.47
CA SER A 141 -1.15 -23.97 -24.23
C SER A 141 -0.97 -25.31 -23.49
N PRO A 142 -0.03 -26.18 -23.88
CA PRO A 142 0.22 -27.42 -23.16
C PRO A 142 0.88 -27.19 -21.80
N ARG A 143 1.43 -26.00 -21.53
CA ARG A 143 2.18 -25.70 -20.30
C ARG A 143 1.35 -25.02 -19.21
N THR A 144 0.21 -24.44 -19.56
CA THR A 144 -0.60 -23.62 -18.65
C THR A 144 -2.06 -24.04 -18.72
N GLY A 145 -2.79 -23.86 -17.62
CA GLY A 145 -4.21 -24.17 -17.57
C GLY A 145 -4.78 -23.91 -16.20
N TRP A 146 -6.00 -24.39 -15.96
CA TRP A 146 -6.61 -24.36 -14.64
C TRP A 146 -6.32 -25.66 -13.88
N ALA A 147 -5.78 -25.55 -12.66
CA ALA A 147 -5.48 -26.69 -11.79
C ALA A 147 -5.83 -26.41 -10.31
N ILE A 148 -5.89 -27.46 -9.48
CA ILE A 148 -6.48 -27.38 -8.12
C ILE A 148 -5.56 -27.81 -6.98
N SER A 149 -4.28 -28.06 -7.20
CA SER A 149 -3.38 -28.42 -6.09
C SER A 149 -3.22 -27.30 -5.04
N PRO A 150 -3.21 -27.60 -3.72
CA PRO A 150 -3.33 -28.92 -3.09
C PRO A 150 -4.77 -29.30 -2.67
N HIS A 151 -5.80 -28.63 -3.18
CA HIS A 151 -7.20 -28.79 -2.77
C HIS A 151 -7.90 -29.99 -3.45
N PHE A 152 -7.30 -31.17 -3.40
CA PHE A 152 -7.88 -32.41 -3.95
C PHE A 152 -9.12 -32.86 -3.17
N GLY A 153 -9.88 -33.81 -3.73
CA GLY A 153 -11.04 -34.42 -3.04
C GLY A 153 -12.23 -33.47 -2.79
N LYS A 154 -12.24 -32.28 -3.39
CA LYS A 154 -13.25 -31.22 -3.17
C LYS A 154 -13.87 -30.80 -4.50
N PRO A 155 -15.14 -30.33 -4.48
CA PRO A 155 -15.73 -29.73 -5.66
C PRO A 155 -15.06 -28.38 -5.94
N HIS A 156 -14.80 -28.14 -7.22
CA HIS A 156 -14.29 -26.86 -7.71
C HIS A 156 -15.08 -26.39 -8.90
N THR A 157 -15.21 -25.08 -9.03
CA THR A 157 -16.02 -24.46 -10.07
C THR A 157 -15.19 -23.48 -10.85
N MET A 158 -15.33 -23.46 -12.16
CA MET A 158 -14.87 -22.39 -13.04
C MET A 158 -16.08 -21.78 -13.75
N VAL A 159 -16.21 -20.46 -13.72
CA VAL A 159 -17.15 -19.69 -14.52
C VAL A 159 -16.38 -19.03 -15.65
N VAL A 160 -16.82 -19.25 -16.87
CA VAL A 160 -16.26 -18.70 -18.11
C VAL A 160 -17.28 -17.73 -18.70
N MET A 161 -16.82 -16.55 -19.11
CA MET A 161 -17.67 -15.49 -19.66
C MET A 161 -17.29 -15.24 -21.13
N PRO A 162 -18.26 -15.23 -22.07
CA PRO A 162 -18.03 -14.76 -23.43
C PRO A 162 -17.53 -13.30 -23.44
N ALA A 163 -16.66 -12.95 -24.40
CA ALA A 163 -16.20 -11.58 -24.59
C ALA A 163 -17.34 -10.65 -25.02
N THR A 164 -18.27 -11.19 -25.81
CA THR A 164 -19.56 -10.60 -26.15
C THR A 164 -20.61 -11.68 -25.93
N PRO A 165 -21.59 -11.50 -25.02
CA PRO A 165 -22.66 -12.47 -24.81
C PRO A 165 -23.40 -12.73 -26.11
N PRO A 166 -23.38 -13.95 -26.65
CA PRO A 166 -24.09 -14.24 -27.86
C PRO A 166 -25.58 -14.39 -27.58
N ARG A 167 -26.40 -13.93 -28.53
CA ARG A 167 -27.87 -13.85 -28.43
C ARG A 167 -28.53 -14.58 -29.58
N TRP A 168 -29.69 -15.15 -29.30
CA TRP A 168 -30.42 -16.01 -30.23
C TRP A 168 -31.94 -15.82 -30.07
N LYS A 169 -32.69 -16.05 -31.16
CA LYS A 169 -34.15 -15.98 -31.18
C LYS A 169 -34.83 -17.33 -30.93
N ALA A 170 -34.06 -18.42 -30.93
CA ALA A 170 -34.54 -19.79 -30.79
C ALA A 170 -33.51 -20.63 -30.05
N GLN A 171 -33.88 -21.86 -29.70
CA GLN A 171 -32.98 -22.85 -29.11
C GLN A 171 -31.70 -23.02 -29.94
N VAL A 172 -30.55 -23.12 -29.27
CA VAL A 172 -29.24 -23.27 -29.90
C VAL A 172 -28.53 -24.53 -29.43
N HIS A 173 -27.76 -25.11 -30.35
CA HIS A 173 -26.79 -26.16 -30.06
C HIS A 173 -25.51 -25.56 -29.54
N VAL A 174 -24.99 -26.12 -28.46
CA VAL A 174 -23.73 -25.72 -27.83
C VAL A 174 -22.77 -26.89 -27.93
N ARG A 175 -21.56 -26.61 -28.43
CA ARG A 175 -20.41 -27.52 -28.40
C ARG A 175 -19.34 -26.92 -27.51
N LEU A 176 -18.96 -27.65 -26.46
CA LEU A 176 -17.89 -27.29 -25.56
C LEU A 176 -16.74 -28.29 -25.72
N THR A 177 -15.55 -27.79 -26.02
CA THR A 177 -14.33 -28.59 -26.12
C THR A 177 -13.42 -28.26 -24.94
N LEU A 178 -13.09 -29.29 -24.15
CA LEU A 178 -12.22 -29.23 -22.98
C LEU A 178 -10.93 -30.01 -23.27
N SER A 179 -9.81 -29.31 -23.40
CA SER A 179 -8.52 -29.94 -23.69
C SER A 179 -7.63 -30.03 -22.45
N PHE A 180 -6.92 -31.15 -22.35
CA PHE A 180 -5.98 -31.48 -21.27
C PHE A 180 -4.65 -31.90 -21.90
N ALA A 181 -3.82 -30.93 -22.24
CA ALA A 181 -2.56 -31.14 -22.96
C ALA A 181 -1.32 -31.15 -22.05
N PHE A 182 -1.50 -31.12 -20.72
CA PHE A 182 -0.41 -31.02 -19.75
C PHE A 182 0.43 -32.29 -19.61
N GLY A 183 -0.17 -33.47 -19.85
CA GLY A 183 0.47 -34.76 -19.61
C GLY A 183 0.18 -35.35 -18.23
N SER A 184 0.73 -36.53 -17.96
CA SER A 184 0.65 -37.28 -16.70
C SER A 184 -0.78 -37.49 -16.20
N GLN A 185 -1.70 -37.76 -17.13
CA GLN A 185 -3.08 -38.13 -16.85
C GLN A 185 -3.88 -37.03 -16.10
N HIS A 186 -3.49 -35.76 -16.24
CA HIS A 186 -4.17 -34.61 -15.63
C HIS A 186 -5.48 -34.23 -16.35
N VAL A 187 -6.33 -35.23 -16.60
CA VAL A 187 -7.63 -35.13 -17.25
C VAL A 187 -8.76 -35.11 -16.22
N PHE A 188 -9.95 -34.61 -16.58
CA PHE A 188 -11.12 -34.72 -15.71
C PHE A 188 -11.57 -36.17 -15.50
N GLY A 189 -12.10 -36.44 -14.30
CA GLY A 189 -12.76 -37.69 -13.95
C GLY A 189 -14.27 -37.55 -13.81
N ARG A 190 -14.76 -36.48 -13.16
CA ARG A 190 -16.19 -36.21 -13.04
C ARG A 190 -16.46 -34.71 -13.04
N PHE A 191 -17.39 -34.27 -13.86
CA PHE A 191 -17.71 -32.84 -13.95
C PHE A 191 -19.12 -32.58 -14.49
N ARG A 192 -19.61 -31.36 -14.36
CA ARG A 192 -20.89 -30.89 -14.91
C ARG A 192 -20.72 -29.53 -15.56
N VAL A 193 -21.55 -29.23 -16.57
CA VAL A 193 -21.59 -27.91 -17.21
C VAL A 193 -22.99 -27.30 -17.05
N SER A 194 -23.06 -26.00 -16.80
CA SER A 194 -24.31 -25.23 -16.77
C SER A 194 -24.14 -23.88 -17.46
N ALA A 195 -25.24 -23.28 -17.89
CA ALA A 195 -25.29 -21.98 -18.55
C ALA A 195 -26.14 -20.98 -17.73
N THR A 196 -25.93 -19.69 -17.93
CA THR A 196 -26.75 -18.61 -17.36
C THR A 196 -26.87 -17.44 -18.33
N ASP A 197 -27.98 -16.72 -18.21
CA ASP A 197 -28.29 -15.42 -18.83
C ASP A 197 -28.22 -14.26 -17.81
N GLY A 198 -27.82 -14.56 -16.56
CA GLY A 198 -27.75 -13.58 -15.48
C GLY A 198 -26.71 -12.48 -15.72
N VAL A 199 -27.02 -11.27 -15.26
CA VAL A 199 -26.22 -10.04 -15.50
C VAL A 199 -24.81 -10.12 -14.87
N ASP A 200 -24.65 -10.79 -13.73
CA ASP A 200 -23.34 -11.09 -13.12
C ASP A 200 -23.17 -12.60 -12.88
N PRO A 201 -22.59 -13.35 -13.84
CA PRO A 201 -22.35 -14.78 -13.73
C PRO A 201 -21.45 -15.19 -12.55
N VAL A 202 -20.73 -14.26 -11.91
CA VAL A 202 -19.83 -14.56 -10.79
C VAL A 202 -20.35 -14.08 -9.43
N ALA A 203 -21.56 -13.50 -9.38
CA ALA A 203 -22.20 -13.09 -8.14
C ALA A 203 -22.42 -14.29 -7.21
N GLY A 204 -22.08 -14.13 -5.91
CA GLY A 204 -22.24 -15.16 -4.90
C GLY A 204 -21.22 -16.31 -4.91
N MET A 205 -20.29 -16.35 -5.87
CA MET A 205 -19.29 -17.43 -5.95
C MET A 205 -18.32 -17.40 -4.75
N LYS A 206 -18.38 -18.43 -3.90
CA LYS A 206 -17.44 -18.62 -2.78
C LYS A 206 -16.08 -19.10 -3.30
N ARG A 207 -15.05 -18.25 -3.20
CA ARG A 207 -13.67 -18.61 -3.55
C ARG A 207 -12.97 -19.26 -2.34
N LEU A 208 -12.55 -20.51 -2.48
CA LEU A 208 -11.67 -21.21 -1.56
C LEU A 208 -10.25 -20.61 -1.72
N GLY A 209 -9.64 -20.21 -0.60
CA GLY A 209 -8.36 -19.49 -0.58
C GLY A 209 -8.52 -18.08 -0.01
N GLU A 210 -8.22 -17.95 1.29
CA GLU A 210 -8.40 -16.77 2.16
C GLU A 210 -9.69 -15.96 1.95
N SER A 211 -10.65 -16.14 2.87
CA SER A 211 -11.73 -15.16 3.08
C SER A 211 -11.12 -13.75 3.07
N TRP A 212 -11.74 -12.80 2.36
CA TRP A 212 -11.24 -11.43 2.26
C TRP A 212 -10.88 -10.83 3.63
N GLY A 213 -11.59 -11.20 4.71
CA GLY A 213 -11.22 -10.82 6.08
C GLY A 213 -9.78 -11.19 6.50
N LYS A 214 -9.25 -12.37 6.11
CA LYS A 214 -7.85 -12.75 6.37
C LYS A 214 -6.87 -11.92 5.53
N THR A 215 -7.18 -11.71 4.24
CA THR A 215 -6.39 -10.83 3.37
C THR A 215 -6.39 -9.39 3.88
N GLN A 216 -7.54 -8.89 4.35
CA GLN A 216 -7.70 -7.55 4.92
C GLN A 216 -6.83 -7.36 6.16
N LEU A 217 -6.74 -8.37 7.03
CA LEU A 217 -5.81 -8.33 8.18
C LEU A 217 -4.34 -8.24 7.73
N LYS A 218 -3.95 -8.96 6.66
CA LYS A 218 -2.61 -8.85 6.09
C LYS A 218 -2.35 -7.49 5.45
N VAL A 219 -3.36 -6.92 4.78
CA VAL A 219 -3.31 -5.56 4.22
C VAL A 219 -3.09 -4.54 5.33
N ASN A 220 -3.87 -4.59 6.40
CA ASN A 220 -3.72 -3.68 7.54
C ASN A 220 -2.32 -3.80 8.15
N LYS A 221 -1.82 -5.02 8.36
CA LYS A 221 -0.46 -5.27 8.83
C LYS A 221 0.61 -4.73 7.86
N ALA A 222 0.37 -4.81 6.55
CA ALA A 222 1.28 -4.26 5.56
C ALA A 222 1.30 -2.73 5.60
N ILE A 223 0.14 -2.08 5.73
CA ILE A 223 0.03 -0.63 5.93
C ILE A 223 0.82 -0.21 7.18
N ASP A 224 0.59 -0.87 8.32
CA ASP A 224 1.28 -0.56 9.59
C ASP A 224 2.81 -0.63 9.43
N ARG A 225 3.32 -1.72 8.84
CA ARG A 225 4.77 -1.90 8.61
C ARG A 225 5.34 -0.88 7.63
N GLY A 226 4.57 -0.49 6.61
CA GLY A 226 5.00 0.50 5.64
C GLY A 226 5.07 1.91 6.23
N VAL A 227 4.06 2.29 7.02
CA VAL A 227 4.04 3.55 7.78
C VAL A 227 5.21 3.59 8.76
N GLU A 228 5.45 2.47 9.45
CA GLU A 228 6.57 2.33 10.38
C GLU A 228 7.92 2.56 9.69
N TRP A 229 8.14 1.87 8.57
CA TRP A 229 9.36 2.03 7.79
C TRP A 229 9.52 3.47 7.31
N LEU A 230 8.45 4.10 6.81
CA LEU A 230 8.50 5.48 6.33
C LEU A 230 8.92 6.43 7.44
N MET A 231 8.30 6.36 8.62
CA MET A 231 8.68 7.20 9.78
C MET A 231 10.13 6.99 10.22
N GLN A 232 10.65 5.76 10.15
CA GLN A 232 12.06 5.47 10.46
C GLN A 232 13.06 6.12 9.50
N LYS A 233 12.62 6.50 8.30
CA LYS A 233 13.43 7.16 7.27
C LYS A 233 13.34 8.68 7.30
N GLN A 234 12.58 9.26 8.24
CA GLN A 234 12.52 10.70 8.40
C GLN A 234 13.81 11.25 9.04
N TYR A 235 14.37 12.31 8.47
CA TYR A 235 15.53 13.01 9.03
C TYR A 235 15.15 13.91 10.21
N LEU A 236 16.16 14.45 10.91
CA LEU A 236 15.95 15.31 12.09
C LEU A 236 15.22 16.60 11.78
N ASP A 237 15.49 17.19 10.62
CA ASP A 237 14.80 18.37 10.09
C ASP A 237 13.32 18.11 9.71
N GLY A 238 12.89 16.84 9.67
CA GLY A 238 11.53 16.43 9.28
C GLY A 238 11.37 16.02 7.83
N SER A 239 12.43 16.09 7.03
CA SER A 239 12.41 15.72 5.61
C SER A 239 12.37 14.20 5.39
N PHE A 240 11.83 13.80 4.24
CA PHE A 240 11.94 12.45 3.65
C PHE A 240 12.50 12.63 2.25
N VAL A 241 13.57 11.94 1.85
CA VAL A 241 14.14 12.14 0.51
C VAL A 241 14.78 10.88 -0.04
N ASP A 242 14.48 10.57 -1.31
CA ASP A 242 15.12 9.50 -2.10
C ASP A 242 15.93 10.01 -3.30
N TYR A 243 15.66 11.22 -3.80
CA TYR A 243 16.32 11.79 -4.98
C TYR A 243 16.86 13.20 -4.70
N MET A 244 18.13 13.35 -5.03
CA MET A 244 19.03 14.37 -4.52
C MET A 244 19.12 15.58 -5.48
N ALA A 245 19.25 16.79 -4.93
CA ALA A 245 19.49 18.09 -5.57
C ALA A 245 18.32 18.85 -6.20
N GLY A 246 17.29 18.19 -6.75
CA GLY A 246 16.30 18.89 -7.59
C GLY A 246 14.93 19.22 -6.98
N TYR A 247 14.49 18.48 -5.95
CA TYR A 247 13.09 18.51 -5.47
C TYR A 247 13.03 18.41 -3.93
N PRO A 248 13.62 19.38 -3.20
CA PRO A 248 13.86 19.25 -1.75
C PRO A 248 12.58 19.03 -0.93
N THR A 249 11.41 19.48 -1.41
CA THR A 249 10.14 19.36 -0.69
C THR A 249 9.23 18.23 -1.19
N GLY A 250 9.46 17.70 -2.39
CA GLY A 250 8.48 16.82 -3.05
C GLY A 250 8.28 15.49 -2.33
N CYS A 251 9.38 14.81 -1.97
CA CYS A 251 9.33 13.56 -1.22
C CYS A 251 8.75 13.77 0.19
N THR A 252 9.13 14.87 0.86
CA THR A 252 8.60 15.20 2.20
C THR A 252 7.09 15.46 2.16
N ALA A 253 6.62 16.19 1.15
CA ALA A 253 5.21 16.46 0.95
C ALA A 253 4.40 15.19 0.65
N LEU A 254 4.91 14.33 -0.24
CA LEU A 254 4.29 13.03 -0.51
C LEU A 254 4.27 12.15 0.76
N GLY A 255 5.35 12.16 1.54
CA GLY A 255 5.44 11.48 2.83
C GLY A 255 4.40 11.96 3.84
N LEU A 256 4.29 13.27 4.04
CA LEU A 256 3.27 13.88 4.91
C LEU A 256 1.85 13.50 4.46
N TYR A 257 1.54 13.68 3.18
CA TYR A 257 0.24 13.31 2.61
C TYR A 257 -0.06 11.82 2.83
N THR A 258 0.92 10.95 2.60
CA THR A 258 0.80 9.50 2.80
C THR A 258 0.55 9.14 4.25
N LEU A 259 1.29 9.72 5.21
CA LEU A 259 1.09 9.45 6.63
C LEU A 259 -0.34 9.81 7.05
N LEU A 260 -0.84 10.98 6.64
CA LEU A 260 -2.21 11.42 6.91
C LEU A 260 -3.25 10.49 6.28
N LYS A 261 -3.07 10.11 5.02
CA LYS A 261 -3.97 9.20 4.29
C LYS A 261 -3.91 7.75 4.77
N SER A 262 -2.81 7.38 5.42
CA SER A 262 -2.64 6.09 6.11
C SER A 262 -3.06 6.18 7.59
N GLY A 263 -3.84 7.19 7.98
CA GLY A 263 -4.47 7.30 9.30
C GLY A 263 -3.55 7.73 10.45
N VAL A 264 -2.34 8.22 10.17
CA VAL A 264 -1.46 8.74 11.22
C VAL A 264 -2.03 10.04 11.79
N SER A 265 -2.07 10.13 13.13
CA SER A 265 -2.59 11.32 13.82
C SER A 265 -1.86 12.59 13.42
N LYS A 266 -2.62 13.67 13.21
CA LYS A 266 -2.10 15.04 12.97
C LYS A 266 -1.18 15.54 14.09
N LYS A 267 -1.32 15.00 15.31
CA LYS A 267 -0.51 15.34 16.48
C LYS A 267 0.80 14.54 16.56
N HIS A 268 0.97 13.51 15.73
CA HIS A 268 2.16 12.66 15.73
C HIS A 268 3.41 13.48 15.37
N LEU A 269 4.52 13.23 16.08
CA LEU A 269 5.77 13.97 15.89
C LEU A 269 6.25 13.96 14.43
N ALA A 270 6.22 12.82 13.74
CA ALA A 270 6.64 12.74 12.34
C ALA A 270 5.81 13.64 11.41
N VAL A 271 4.50 13.76 11.67
CA VAL A 271 3.60 14.66 10.92
C VAL A 271 3.94 16.12 11.22
N ARG A 272 4.12 16.47 12.50
CA ARG A 272 4.50 17.83 12.93
C ARG A 272 5.83 18.28 12.31
N LYS A 273 6.85 17.41 12.34
CA LYS A 273 8.17 17.69 11.76
C LYS A 273 8.10 17.89 10.25
N ALA A 274 7.40 17.02 9.53
CA ALA A 274 7.25 17.15 8.08
C ALA A 274 6.50 18.44 7.69
N ALA A 275 5.42 18.77 8.42
CA ALA A 275 4.69 20.02 8.20
C ALA A 275 5.56 21.25 8.46
N ALA A 276 6.32 21.25 9.56
CA ALA A 276 7.20 22.36 9.89
C ALA A 276 8.33 22.53 8.87
N PHE A 277 8.95 21.44 8.42
CA PHE A 277 9.90 21.45 7.31
C PHE A 277 9.32 22.11 6.06
N LEU A 278 8.11 21.71 5.65
CA LEU A 278 7.46 22.21 4.44
C LEU A 278 7.02 23.67 4.55
N ARG A 279 6.72 24.19 5.75
CA ARG A 279 6.34 25.60 5.92
C ARG A 279 7.48 26.55 5.58
N VAL A 280 8.71 26.15 5.89
CA VAL A 280 9.90 26.99 5.69
C VAL A 280 10.69 26.64 4.42
N HIS A 281 10.19 25.70 3.62
CA HIS A 281 10.75 25.33 2.32
C HIS A 281 9.67 25.44 1.25
N ARG A 282 9.81 26.42 0.35
CA ARG A 282 8.86 26.63 -0.75
C ARG A 282 9.17 25.67 -1.92
N PRO A 283 8.15 25.08 -2.57
CA PRO A 283 8.36 24.25 -3.74
C PRO A 283 8.60 25.11 -4.99
N ALA A 284 9.37 24.59 -5.94
CA ALA A 284 9.67 25.30 -7.20
C ALA A 284 9.15 24.58 -8.47
N LYS A 285 8.58 23.37 -8.32
CA LYS A 285 8.29 22.47 -9.46
C LYS A 285 6.92 21.85 -9.31
N THR A 286 6.24 21.58 -10.42
CA THR A 286 4.86 21.08 -10.45
C THR A 286 4.58 19.94 -9.45
N TYR A 287 5.38 18.87 -9.47
CA TYR A 287 5.20 17.77 -8.51
C TYR A 287 5.32 18.20 -7.06
N SER A 288 6.37 18.97 -6.74
CA SER A 288 6.61 19.46 -5.38
C SER A 288 5.46 20.35 -4.92
N THR A 289 5.01 21.29 -5.75
CA THR A 289 3.91 22.20 -5.43
C THR A 289 2.60 21.43 -5.27
N ALA A 290 2.30 20.49 -6.17
CA ALA A 290 1.10 19.66 -6.10
C ALA A 290 1.08 18.75 -4.86
N CYS A 291 2.18 18.07 -4.56
CA CYS A 291 2.26 17.21 -3.37
C CYS A 291 2.18 18.04 -2.09
N GLN A 292 2.82 19.22 -2.04
CA GLN A 292 2.80 20.09 -0.88
C GLN A 292 1.40 20.66 -0.63
N LEU A 293 0.70 21.05 -1.70
CA LEU A 293 -0.71 21.44 -1.63
C LEU A 293 -1.58 20.29 -1.10
N LEU A 294 -1.44 19.08 -1.63
CA LEU A 294 -2.16 17.89 -1.14
C LEU A 294 -1.91 17.63 0.34
N ALA A 295 -0.66 17.77 0.79
CA ALA A 295 -0.26 17.55 2.17
C ALA A 295 -0.91 18.55 3.13
N PHE A 296 -0.89 19.85 2.82
CA PHE A 296 -1.49 20.88 3.67
C PHE A 296 -3.03 20.86 3.64
N VAL A 297 -3.64 20.58 2.48
CA VAL A 297 -5.09 20.36 2.38
C VAL A 297 -5.53 19.16 3.23
N ALA A 298 -4.75 18.07 3.25
CA ALA A 298 -5.02 16.93 4.11
C ALA A 298 -4.79 17.23 5.60
N LEU A 299 -3.79 18.06 5.92
CA LEU A 299 -3.48 18.48 7.27
C LEU A 299 -4.59 19.38 7.83
N GLY A 300 -5.14 20.29 7.01
CA GLY A 300 -6.33 21.08 7.29
C GLY A 300 -6.24 21.89 8.58
N LYS A 301 -5.17 22.67 8.74
CA LYS A 301 -5.00 23.61 9.85
C LYS A 301 -5.21 25.04 9.37
N ALA A 302 -5.89 25.84 10.17
CA ALA A 302 -6.17 27.24 9.86
C ALA A 302 -4.89 28.08 9.64
N GLU A 303 -3.80 27.77 10.35
CA GLU A 303 -2.51 28.46 10.18
C GLU A 303 -1.86 28.27 8.80
N ASP A 304 -2.32 27.28 8.01
CA ASP A 304 -1.76 26.97 6.69
C ASP A 304 -2.59 27.55 5.53
N GLU A 305 -3.69 28.27 5.78
CA GLU A 305 -4.63 28.71 4.73
C GLU A 305 -3.98 29.66 3.70
N GLU A 306 -3.17 30.61 4.14
CA GLU A 306 -2.42 31.51 3.25
C GLU A 306 -1.45 30.73 2.37
N LEU A 307 -0.69 29.79 2.96
CA LEU A 307 0.22 28.90 2.24
C LEU A 307 -0.53 28.03 1.21
N ILE A 308 -1.71 27.52 1.55
CA ILE A 308 -2.53 26.75 0.61
C ILE A 308 -2.96 27.65 -0.57
N GLY A 309 -3.36 28.90 -0.29
CA GLY A 309 -3.67 29.91 -1.29
C GLY A 309 -2.50 30.17 -2.25
N ASP A 310 -1.30 30.40 -1.71
CA ASP A 310 -0.06 30.60 -2.49
C ASP A 310 0.24 29.41 -3.40
N LEU A 311 0.11 28.18 -2.88
CA LEU A 311 0.39 26.96 -3.64
C LEU A 311 -0.63 26.75 -4.78
N VAL A 312 -1.90 27.10 -4.56
CA VAL A 312 -2.94 27.10 -5.59
C VAL A 312 -2.59 28.11 -6.69
N ALA A 313 -2.25 29.36 -6.31
CA ALA A 313 -1.87 30.40 -7.25
C ALA A 313 -0.64 29.99 -8.08
N GLN A 314 0.39 29.44 -7.42
CA GLN A 314 1.61 28.96 -8.07
C GLN A 314 1.33 27.81 -9.06
N LEU A 315 0.50 26.83 -8.69
CA LEU A 315 0.11 25.78 -9.63
C LEU A 315 -0.65 26.33 -10.82
N LEU A 316 -1.54 27.29 -10.64
CA LEU A 316 -2.26 27.92 -11.74
C LEU A 316 -1.32 28.70 -12.67
N GLN A 317 -0.32 29.38 -12.12
CA GLN A 317 0.74 30.04 -12.89
C GLN A 317 1.54 29.04 -13.74
N PHE A 318 1.76 27.82 -13.23
CA PHE A 318 2.46 26.77 -13.97
C PHE A 318 1.63 26.12 -15.09
N GLN A 319 0.32 26.39 -15.16
CA GLN A 319 -0.53 25.86 -16.23
C GLN A 319 -0.10 26.46 -17.58
N LYS A 320 0.30 25.60 -18.52
CA LYS A 320 0.71 26.06 -19.85
C LYS A 320 -0.51 26.45 -20.70
N SER A 321 -0.27 27.18 -21.80
CA SER A 321 -1.32 27.59 -22.74
C SER A 321 -2.16 26.42 -23.26
N SER A 322 -1.53 25.25 -23.45
CA SER A 322 -2.18 24.00 -23.84
C SER A 322 -3.05 23.38 -22.74
N GLY A 323 -3.00 23.87 -21.50
CA GLY A 323 -3.90 23.49 -20.41
C GLY A 323 -3.38 22.44 -19.44
N GLY A 324 -2.22 21.85 -19.72
CA GLY A 324 -1.56 20.90 -18.83
C GLY A 324 -0.33 21.48 -18.14
N TRP A 325 0.37 20.61 -17.43
CA TRP A 325 1.61 20.91 -16.71
C TRP A 325 2.74 20.01 -17.18
N GLY A 326 3.97 20.44 -16.92
CA GLY A 326 5.18 19.68 -17.21
C GLY A 326 6.28 19.98 -16.21
N TYR A 327 7.45 19.41 -16.46
CA TYR A 327 8.68 19.77 -15.75
C TYR A 327 9.10 21.22 -16.03
N PRO A 328 9.90 21.86 -15.15
CA PRO A 328 10.47 23.19 -15.44
C PRO A 328 11.19 23.21 -16.79
N GLY A 329 10.83 24.15 -17.65
CA GLY A 329 11.33 24.24 -19.04
C GLY A 329 10.86 23.12 -20.00
N GLY A 330 10.24 22.04 -19.50
CA GLY A 330 9.86 20.87 -20.30
C GLY A 330 8.45 20.94 -20.89
N ALA A 331 8.18 20.15 -21.94
CA ALA A 331 6.84 20.04 -22.53
C ALA A 331 5.77 19.52 -21.54
N VAL A 332 4.49 19.78 -21.85
CA VAL A 332 3.35 19.21 -21.08
C VAL A 332 3.39 17.69 -21.13
N ASP A 333 3.09 17.05 -20.00
CA ASP A 333 2.93 15.61 -19.88
C ASP A 333 1.77 15.26 -18.93
N LEU A 334 1.19 14.06 -19.09
CA LEU A 334 0.05 13.64 -18.28
C LEU A 334 0.45 13.23 -16.84
N SER A 335 1.74 13.05 -16.60
CA SER A 335 2.29 12.66 -15.30
C SER A 335 2.27 13.85 -14.32
N ASN A 336 2.79 15.01 -14.72
CA ASN A 336 2.69 16.26 -13.98
C ASN A 336 1.24 16.76 -13.92
N THR A 337 0.54 16.70 -15.06
CA THR A 337 -0.83 17.22 -15.19
C THR A 337 -1.81 16.58 -14.21
N GLN A 338 -1.75 15.25 -14.00
CA GLN A 338 -2.69 14.58 -13.09
C GLN A 338 -2.51 14.99 -11.62
N TYR A 339 -1.28 15.30 -11.19
CA TYR A 339 -1.03 15.72 -9.81
C TYR A 339 -1.46 17.16 -9.58
N ALA A 340 -1.24 18.04 -10.56
CA ALA A 340 -1.80 19.40 -10.51
C ALA A 340 -3.33 19.35 -10.46
N ALA A 341 -3.96 18.52 -11.30
CA ALA A 341 -5.41 18.31 -11.31
C ALA A 341 -5.93 17.83 -9.96
N LEU A 342 -5.30 16.80 -9.38
CA LEU A 342 -5.67 16.25 -8.08
C LEU A 342 -5.52 17.29 -6.96
N ALA A 343 -4.41 18.02 -6.93
CA ALA A 343 -4.14 19.01 -5.89
C ALA A 343 -5.13 20.19 -5.94
N LEU A 344 -5.38 20.74 -7.14
CA LEU A 344 -6.35 21.80 -7.35
C LEU A 344 -7.77 21.33 -7.02
N HIS A 345 -8.11 20.08 -7.32
CA HIS A 345 -9.42 19.51 -7.00
C HIS A 345 -9.63 19.42 -5.49
N MET A 346 -8.63 18.89 -4.77
CA MET A 346 -8.69 18.79 -3.32
C MET A 346 -8.77 20.17 -2.64
N ALA A 347 -8.05 21.17 -3.16
CA ALA A 347 -8.15 22.55 -2.68
C ALA A 347 -9.53 23.17 -2.97
N SER A 348 -10.10 22.92 -4.15
CA SER A 348 -11.47 23.34 -4.52
C SER A 348 -12.52 22.76 -3.59
N LEU A 349 -12.40 21.48 -3.20
CA LEU A 349 -13.26 20.85 -2.20
C LEU A 349 -13.15 21.47 -0.79
N LYS A 350 -12.08 22.24 -0.53
CA LYS A 350 -11.89 23.03 0.71
C LYS A 350 -12.24 24.51 0.56
N GLY A 351 -12.80 24.92 -0.59
CA GLY A 351 -13.27 26.28 -0.82
C GLY A 351 -12.27 27.21 -1.50
N HIS A 352 -11.05 26.74 -1.84
CA HIS A 352 -10.12 27.56 -2.62
C HIS A 352 -10.60 27.71 -4.06
N LYS A 353 -10.69 28.95 -4.53
CA LYS A 353 -11.20 29.24 -5.88
C LYS A 353 -10.21 28.80 -6.95
N VAL A 354 -10.65 27.92 -7.83
CA VAL A 354 -9.94 27.56 -9.07
C VAL A 354 -10.74 28.06 -10.27
N PRO A 355 -10.17 28.91 -11.14
CA PRO A 355 -10.91 29.48 -12.26
C PRO A 355 -11.50 28.41 -13.18
N ARG A 356 -12.77 28.54 -13.55
CA ARG A 356 -13.45 27.58 -14.44
C ARG A 356 -12.71 27.33 -15.75
N ARG A 357 -12.05 28.37 -16.31
CA ARG A 357 -11.23 28.28 -17.53
C ARG A 357 -10.06 27.30 -17.38
N ALA A 358 -9.47 27.17 -16.19
CA ALA A 358 -8.37 26.23 -15.94
C ALA A 358 -8.84 24.78 -16.11
N TRP A 359 -10.03 24.44 -15.61
CA TRP A 359 -10.65 23.12 -15.76
C TRP A 359 -10.99 22.79 -17.22
N ILE A 360 -11.50 23.76 -17.98
CA ILE A 360 -11.80 23.57 -19.41
C ILE A 360 -10.52 23.24 -20.17
N LYS A 361 -9.46 24.05 -19.99
CA LYS A 361 -8.16 23.83 -20.63
C LYS A 361 -7.56 22.48 -20.25
N LEU A 362 -7.69 22.08 -18.98
CA LEU A 362 -7.22 20.79 -18.49
C LEU A 362 -7.97 19.61 -19.14
N ALA A 363 -9.30 19.68 -19.25
CA ALA A 363 -10.09 18.65 -19.94
C ALA A 363 -9.66 18.50 -21.39
N SER A 364 -9.58 19.60 -22.15
CA SER A 364 -9.07 19.59 -23.53
C SER A 364 -7.63 19.06 -23.61
N CYS A 365 -6.80 19.36 -22.61
CA CYS A 365 -5.45 18.81 -22.54
C CYS A 365 -5.45 17.29 -22.39
N ALA A 366 -6.15 16.76 -21.39
CA ALA A 366 -6.19 15.32 -21.14
C ALA A 366 -6.77 14.54 -22.33
N LEU A 367 -7.78 15.08 -23.03
CA LEU A 367 -8.33 14.47 -24.25
C LEU A 367 -7.30 14.30 -25.37
N ARG A 368 -6.37 15.25 -25.55
CA ARG A 368 -5.28 15.12 -26.55
C ARG A 368 -4.27 14.02 -26.24
N HIS A 369 -4.26 13.50 -25.02
CA HIS A 369 -3.43 12.35 -24.65
C HIS A 369 -4.11 11.00 -24.94
N LEU A 370 -5.40 10.98 -25.31
CA LEU A 370 -6.12 9.76 -25.65
C LEU A 370 -5.52 9.13 -26.91
N ARG A 371 -5.37 7.81 -26.90
CA ARG A 371 -4.79 7.03 -28.00
C ARG A 371 -5.64 5.79 -28.24
N GLU A 372 -6.18 5.70 -29.43
CA GLU A 372 -6.95 4.56 -29.88
C GLU A 372 -6.03 3.36 -30.09
N THR A 373 -6.46 2.17 -29.67
CA THR A 373 -5.69 0.95 -29.93
C THR A 373 -6.03 0.33 -31.28
N GLU A 374 -7.17 0.69 -31.86
CA GLU A 374 -7.74 0.11 -33.08
C GLU A 374 -8.53 1.20 -33.84
N LYS A 375 -8.66 1.10 -35.17
CA LYS A 375 -9.42 2.04 -36.01
C LYS A 375 -10.94 1.81 -35.89
N ASN A 376 -11.49 2.05 -34.70
CA ASN A 376 -12.93 2.00 -34.43
C ASN A 376 -13.28 3.04 -33.36
N ALA A 377 -14.30 3.86 -33.64
CA ALA A 377 -14.75 4.96 -32.78
C ALA A 377 -15.10 4.54 -31.34
N TYR A 378 -15.46 3.27 -31.12
CA TYR A 378 -15.79 2.73 -29.80
C TYR A 378 -14.77 1.73 -29.25
N ALA A 379 -13.60 1.56 -29.91
CA ALA A 379 -12.55 0.70 -29.39
C ALA A 379 -12.01 1.22 -28.04
N PRO A 380 -11.56 0.33 -27.15
CA PRO A 380 -10.80 0.72 -25.97
C PRO A 380 -9.68 1.69 -26.34
N ALA A 381 -9.53 2.77 -25.56
CA ALA A 381 -8.53 3.79 -25.82
C ALA A 381 -7.82 4.12 -24.51
N GLY A 382 -6.50 4.04 -24.53
CA GLY A 382 -5.68 4.39 -23.39
C GLY A 382 -5.17 5.81 -23.50
N PHE A 383 -4.28 6.22 -22.59
CA PHE A 383 -3.67 7.54 -22.63
C PHE A 383 -2.16 7.44 -22.67
N GLY A 384 -1.53 8.28 -23.50
CA GLY A 384 -0.09 8.41 -23.63
C GLY A 384 0.51 9.43 -22.67
N TYR A 385 1.82 9.30 -22.42
CA TYR A 385 2.58 10.25 -21.60
C TYR A 385 2.54 11.68 -22.17
N ARG A 386 2.66 11.78 -23.50
CA ARG A 386 2.45 12.98 -24.32
C ARG A 386 1.44 12.68 -25.43
N PRO A 387 0.81 13.70 -26.05
CA PRO A 387 0.05 13.50 -27.28
C PRO A 387 0.91 12.75 -28.31
N GLY A 388 0.33 11.76 -29.00
CA GLY A 388 1.08 10.96 -29.98
C GLY A 388 1.79 9.71 -29.41
N THR A 389 2.06 9.63 -28.11
CA THR A 389 2.85 8.51 -27.54
C THR A 389 2.01 7.27 -27.26
N THR A 390 2.64 6.11 -27.06
CA THR A 390 1.96 4.85 -26.73
C THR A 390 1.19 4.95 -25.41
N ALA A 391 -0.01 4.37 -25.36
CA ALA A 391 -0.79 4.28 -24.14
C ALA A 391 -0.17 3.31 -23.13
N THR A 392 -0.15 3.68 -21.85
CA THR A 392 0.40 2.85 -20.76
C THR A 392 -0.57 2.73 -19.59
N GLY A 393 -0.41 1.72 -18.73
CA GLY A 393 -1.27 1.56 -17.55
C GLY A 393 -1.30 2.79 -16.64
N SER A 394 -0.14 3.37 -16.35
CA SER A 394 -0.01 4.56 -15.51
C SER A 394 -0.65 5.80 -16.12
N MET A 395 -0.44 6.04 -17.42
CA MET A 395 -0.99 7.20 -18.10
C MET A 395 -2.47 7.04 -18.40
N THR A 396 -2.96 5.84 -18.71
CA THR A 396 -4.40 5.57 -18.83
C THR A 396 -5.13 5.85 -17.53
N SER A 397 -4.59 5.36 -16.40
CA SER A 397 -5.16 5.65 -15.08
C SER A 397 -5.14 7.17 -14.77
N ALA A 398 -4.07 7.86 -15.17
CA ALA A 398 -3.94 9.31 -15.04
C ALA A 398 -4.97 10.09 -15.84
N GLY A 399 -5.19 9.71 -17.10
CA GLY A 399 -6.14 10.35 -18.00
C GLY A 399 -7.57 10.21 -17.49
N ILE A 400 -7.95 9.00 -17.09
CA ILE A 400 -9.26 8.72 -16.48
C ILE A 400 -9.47 9.60 -15.24
N GLY A 401 -8.53 9.57 -14.28
CA GLY A 401 -8.66 10.36 -13.05
C GLY A 401 -8.71 11.87 -13.31
N THR A 402 -7.89 12.37 -14.23
CA THR A 402 -7.88 13.80 -14.61
C THR A 402 -9.20 14.23 -15.23
N LEU A 403 -9.74 13.43 -16.16
CA LEU A 403 -11.01 13.71 -16.82
C LEU A 403 -12.20 13.60 -15.85
N ALA A 404 -12.19 12.61 -14.95
CA ALA A 404 -13.21 12.47 -13.91
C ALA A 404 -13.24 13.70 -12.99
N ILE A 405 -12.07 14.20 -12.58
CA ILE A 405 -11.96 15.46 -11.84
C ILE A 405 -12.57 16.63 -12.63
N CYS A 406 -12.24 16.76 -13.92
CA CYS A 406 -12.79 17.82 -14.75
C CYS A 406 -14.32 17.74 -14.86
N ASP A 407 -14.88 16.54 -15.01
CA ASP A 407 -16.33 16.31 -15.08
C ASP A 407 -17.02 16.76 -13.78
N LEU A 408 -16.46 16.37 -12.62
CA LEU A 408 -16.92 16.79 -11.29
C LEU A 408 -16.85 18.32 -11.09
N GLN A 409 -15.76 18.96 -11.52
CA GLN A 409 -15.55 20.40 -11.33
C GLN A 409 -16.38 21.26 -12.30
N LEU A 410 -16.60 20.79 -13.53
CA LEU A 410 -17.35 21.53 -14.54
C LEU A 410 -18.86 21.31 -14.46
N ARG A 411 -19.32 20.25 -13.76
CA ARG A 411 -20.73 19.85 -13.63
C ARG A 411 -21.46 19.79 -14.98
N ARG A 412 -20.74 19.44 -16.04
CA ARG A 412 -21.26 19.31 -17.41
C ARG A 412 -21.16 17.87 -17.82
N LYS A 413 -22.27 17.25 -18.23
CA LYS A 413 -22.21 16.00 -19.02
C LYS A 413 -21.63 16.30 -20.39
N ASN A 414 -20.31 16.36 -20.51
CA ASN A 414 -19.65 16.43 -21.81
C ASN A 414 -19.54 15.00 -22.35
N ASN A 415 -20.20 14.74 -23.49
CA ASN A 415 -20.20 13.43 -24.13
C ASN A 415 -18.77 12.96 -24.44
N GLU A 416 -17.90 13.84 -24.92
CA GLU A 416 -16.52 13.48 -25.29
C GLU A 416 -15.69 13.02 -24.08
N VAL A 417 -15.78 13.74 -22.95
CA VAL A 417 -15.10 13.39 -21.69
C VAL A 417 -15.62 12.06 -21.15
N SER A 418 -16.95 11.90 -21.11
CA SER A 418 -17.59 10.66 -20.65
C SER A 418 -17.21 9.46 -21.52
N VAL A 419 -17.16 9.64 -22.84
CA VAL A 419 -16.73 8.62 -23.80
C VAL A 419 -15.26 8.27 -23.57
N ALA A 420 -14.39 9.25 -23.42
CA ALA A 420 -12.96 9.02 -23.17
C ALA A 420 -12.71 8.26 -21.85
N ILE A 421 -13.44 8.59 -20.77
CA ILE A 421 -13.38 7.85 -19.50
C ILE A 421 -13.79 6.40 -19.70
N LYS A 422 -14.94 6.14 -20.35
CA LYS A 422 -15.43 4.78 -20.60
C LYS A 422 -14.45 3.96 -21.45
N ARG A 423 -13.91 4.54 -22.52
CA ARG A 423 -12.89 3.90 -23.38
C ARG A 423 -11.61 3.60 -22.60
N GLY A 424 -11.20 4.49 -21.69
CA GLY A 424 -10.10 4.28 -20.76
C GLY A 424 -10.33 3.13 -19.78
N ILE A 425 -11.52 3.05 -19.18
CA ILE A 425 -11.93 1.96 -18.28
C ILE A 425 -11.89 0.61 -19.01
N GLN A 426 -12.40 0.56 -20.25
CA GLN A 426 -12.32 -0.64 -21.09
C GLN A 426 -10.86 -1.02 -21.41
N TRP A 427 -10.00 -0.03 -21.66
CA TRP A 427 -8.57 -0.26 -21.87
C TRP A 427 -7.91 -0.86 -20.63
N LEU A 428 -8.20 -0.30 -19.44
CA LEU A 428 -7.71 -0.85 -18.17
C LEU A 428 -8.24 -2.26 -17.93
N GLY A 429 -9.49 -2.55 -18.28
CA GLY A 429 -10.06 -3.90 -18.16
C GLY A 429 -9.39 -4.92 -19.06
N ARG A 430 -9.05 -4.53 -20.31
CA ARG A 430 -8.37 -5.40 -21.28
C ARG A 430 -6.90 -5.66 -20.94
N TYR A 431 -6.21 -4.66 -20.40
CA TYR A 431 -4.77 -4.67 -20.16
C TYR A 431 -4.40 -4.63 -18.67
N PHE A 432 -5.34 -5.02 -17.81
CA PHE A 432 -5.19 -5.01 -16.36
C PHE A 432 -3.99 -5.85 -15.91
N SER A 433 -3.17 -5.31 -15.00
CA SER A 433 -2.18 -6.09 -14.27
C SER A 433 -1.94 -5.51 -12.88
N PRO A 434 -1.89 -6.32 -11.81
CA PRO A 434 -1.50 -5.83 -10.49
C PRO A 434 0.03 -5.73 -10.31
N SER A 435 0.81 -6.26 -11.26
CA SER A 435 2.26 -6.44 -11.12
C SER A 435 3.09 -5.75 -12.18
N SER A 436 2.45 -5.11 -13.16
CA SER A 436 3.13 -4.58 -14.34
C SER A 436 2.42 -3.33 -14.84
N ASN A 437 3.18 -2.27 -15.13
CA ASN A 437 2.66 -1.09 -15.79
C ASN A 437 2.63 -1.35 -17.30
N MET A 438 1.49 -1.84 -17.80
CA MET A 438 1.39 -2.37 -19.17
C MET A 438 1.84 -1.34 -20.22
N PHE A 439 2.64 -1.81 -21.18
CA PHE A 439 3.29 -1.05 -22.26
C PHE A 439 4.26 0.06 -21.84
N ALA A 440 4.57 0.19 -20.54
CA ALA A 440 5.61 1.09 -20.11
C ALA A 440 7.00 0.52 -20.46
N PRO A 441 7.96 1.37 -20.91
CA PRO A 441 9.33 0.94 -21.13
C PRO A 441 9.91 0.26 -19.89
N ASN A 442 10.52 -0.91 -20.09
CA ASN A 442 11.13 -1.74 -19.05
C ASN A 442 10.20 -2.10 -17.87
N GLN A 443 8.87 -2.04 -18.06
CA GLN A 443 7.87 -2.34 -17.02
C GLN A 443 8.06 -1.53 -15.72
N THR A 444 8.55 -0.30 -15.88
CA THR A 444 8.88 0.60 -14.76
C THR A 444 7.64 1.24 -14.12
N TRP A 445 7.81 1.82 -12.93
CA TRP A 445 6.79 2.63 -12.24
C TRP A 445 5.55 1.88 -11.76
N VAL A 446 5.66 0.60 -11.43
CA VAL A 446 4.52 -0.23 -10.97
C VAL A 446 3.78 0.33 -9.75
N TYR A 447 4.48 0.85 -8.73
CA TYR A 447 3.82 1.41 -7.54
C TYR A 447 3.10 2.72 -7.87
N TYR A 448 3.71 3.58 -8.70
CA TYR A 448 3.08 4.79 -9.22
C TYR A 448 1.81 4.47 -10.03
N TYR A 449 1.88 3.44 -10.89
CA TYR A 449 0.74 2.95 -11.64
C TYR A 449 -0.37 2.45 -10.72
N LEU A 450 -0.05 1.62 -9.73
CA LEU A 450 -1.06 1.14 -8.78
C LEU A 450 -1.75 2.30 -8.07
N TYR A 451 -1.00 3.29 -7.57
CA TYR A 451 -1.66 4.46 -6.99
C TYR A 451 -2.55 5.18 -8.03
N GLY A 452 -2.09 5.37 -9.26
CA GLY A 452 -2.91 5.90 -10.35
C GLY A 452 -4.20 5.09 -10.58
N LEU A 453 -4.12 3.76 -10.52
CA LEU A 453 -5.24 2.83 -10.69
C LEU A 453 -6.28 2.98 -9.57
N GLU A 454 -5.83 3.14 -8.32
CA GLU A 454 -6.70 3.46 -7.19
C GLU A 454 -7.41 4.79 -7.39
N ARG A 455 -6.69 5.82 -7.87
CA ARG A 455 -7.32 7.11 -8.18
C ARG A 455 -8.36 7.02 -9.28
N ALA A 456 -8.06 6.29 -10.35
CA ALA A 456 -8.99 6.08 -11.45
C ALA A 456 -10.27 5.43 -10.93
N GLY A 457 -10.16 4.30 -10.21
CA GLY A 457 -11.32 3.60 -9.65
C GLY A 457 -12.09 4.43 -8.64
N GLY A 458 -11.38 5.12 -7.74
CA GLY A 458 -11.99 5.96 -6.70
C GLY A 458 -12.73 7.18 -7.24
N LEU A 459 -12.20 7.85 -8.27
CA LEU A 459 -12.83 9.04 -8.86
C LEU A 459 -13.99 8.69 -9.80
N THR A 460 -13.99 7.50 -10.40
CA THR A 460 -15.10 7.04 -11.26
C THR A 460 -16.13 6.19 -10.54
N GLY A 461 -15.86 5.77 -9.30
CA GLY A 461 -16.73 4.85 -8.54
C GLY A 461 -16.69 3.41 -9.06
N GLU A 462 -15.66 3.03 -9.80
CA GLU A 462 -15.53 1.70 -10.38
C GLU A 462 -14.88 0.75 -9.36
N ASP A 463 -15.59 -0.29 -8.96
CA ASP A 463 -15.03 -1.37 -8.13
C ASP A 463 -14.24 -2.41 -8.95
N ARG A 464 -14.41 -2.38 -10.28
CA ARG A 464 -13.75 -3.31 -11.22
C ARG A 464 -13.30 -2.62 -12.50
N PHE A 465 -12.22 -3.12 -13.07
CA PHE A 465 -11.86 -2.85 -14.47
C PHE A 465 -12.03 -4.14 -15.27
N GLY A 466 -13.07 -4.20 -16.10
CA GLY A 466 -13.48 -5.45 -16.75
C GLY A 466 -13.77 -6.54 -15.71
N PRO A 467 -13.22 -7.77 -15.83
CA PRO A 467 -13.45 -8.84 -14.85
C PRO A 467 -12.63 -8.69 -13.56
N HIS A 468 -11.80 -7.64 -13.43
CA HIS A 468 -10.79 -7.53 -12.39
C HIS A 468 -11.25 -6.63 -11.24
N ASP A 469 -11.37 -7.20 -10.04
CA ASP A 469 -11.39 -6.44 -8.79
C ASP A 469 -9.99 -5.87 -8.55
N TRP A 470 -9.81 -4.61 -8.95
CA TRP A 470 -8.51 -3.97 -9.03
C TRP A 470 -7.87 -3.82 -7.64
N TYR A 471 -8.68 -3.50 -6.62
CA TYR A 471 -8.18 -3.30 -5.27
C TYR A 471 -7.71 -4.63 -4.68
N ARG A 472 -8.55 -5.67 -4.73
CA ARG A 472 -8.17 -6.98 -4.15
C ARG A 472 -6.97 -7.58 -4.86
N ALA A 473 -6.88 -7.43 -6.18
CA ALA A 473 -5.74 -7.92 -6.95
C ALA A 473 -4.44 -7.17 -6.59
N GLY A 474 -4.45 -5.83 -6.61
CA GLY A 474 -3.29 -5.02 -6.24
C GLY A 474 -2.88 -5.21 -4.78
N ALA A 475 -3.84 -5.32 -3.86
CA ALA A 475 -3.57 -5.46 -2.43
C ALA A 475 -2.89 -6.80 -2.11
N ARG A 476 -3.35 -7.91 -2.72
CA ARG A 476 -2.68 -9.21 -2.59
C ARG A 476 -1.25 -9.17 -3.11
N TRP A 477 -1.04 -8.53 -4.27
CA TRP A 477 0.29 -8.40 -4.85
C TRP A 477 1.22 -7.57 -3.95
N LEU A 478 0.78 -6.40 -3.47
CA LEU A 478 1.56 -5.55 -2.56
C LEU A 478 1.90 -6.24 -1.25
N VAL A 479 0.96 -6.97 -0.64
CA VAL A 479 1.22 -7.77 0.57
C VAL A 479 2.32 -8.80 0.31
N GLY A 480 2.32 -9.45 -0.85
CA GLY A 480 3.36 -10.43 -1.25
C GLY A 480 4.70 -9.81 -1.65
N LYS A 481 4.76 -8.50 -1.92
CA LYS A 481 5.97 -7.78 -2.37
C LYS A 481 6.64 -6.94 -1.28
N GLN A 482 6.00 -6.75 -0.14
CA GLN A 482 6.57 -5.96 0.94
C GLN A 482 7.82 -6.63 1.53
N ALA A 483 8.93 -5.89 1.63
CA ALA A 483 10.17 -6.35 2.24
C ALA A 483 9.98 -6.65 3.75
N THR A 484 10.92 -7.38 4.35
CA THR A 484 10.87 -7.72 5.79
C THR A 484 10.86 -6.48 6.69
N GLU A 485 11.50 -5.39 6.26
CA GLU A 485 11.55 -4.13 6.99
C GLU A 485 10.31 -3.24 6.79
N GLY A 486 9.39 -3.60 5.87
CA GLY A 486 8.14 -2.87 5.63
C GLY A 486 8.11 -2.00 4.36
N ALA A 487 9.25 -1.78 3.71
CA ALA A 487 9.34 -1.03 2.44
C ALA A 487 8.78 -1.82 1.24
N TRP A 488 8.47 -1.11 0.16
CA TRP A 488 8.20 -1.70 -1.16
C TRP A 488 9.36 -1.42 -2.13
N PRO A 489 10.24 -2.41 -2.38
CA PRO A 489 11.45 -2.20 -3.17
C PRO A 489 11.24 -2.30 -4.68
N VAL A 490 12.17 -1.72 -5.45
CA VAL A 490 12.41 -2.04 -6.87
C VAL A 490 13.85 -2.56 -6.97
N GLY A 491 14.01 -3.85 -7.31
CA GLY A 491 15.31 -4.52 -7.16
C GLY A 491 15.79 -4.44 -5.71
N ALA A 492 17.03 -4.02 -5.50
CA ALA A 492 17.58 -3.78 -4.16
C ALA A 492 17.19 -2.41 -3.55
N SER A 493 16.63 -1.50 -4.35
CA SER A 493 16.36 -0.12 -3.93
C SER A 493 15.07 -0.01 -3.11
N LYS A 494 15.16 0.55 -1.91
CA LYS A 494 14.05 0.81 -0.98
C LYS A 494 13.90 2.31 -0.79
N THR A 495 12.85 2.89 -1.37
CA THR A 495 12.63 4.35 -1.38
C THR A 495 11.35 4.72 -0.63
N ALA A 496 11.34 5.91 -0.02
CA ALA A 496 10.15 6.55 0.56
C ALA A 496 9.05 6.71 -0.48
N THR A 497 9.39 7.11 -1.70
CA THR A 497 8.45 7.37 -2.79
C THR A 497 7.69 6.11 -3.20
N ASN A 498 8.37 4.98 -3.40
CA ASN A 498 7.72 3.71 -3.75
C ASN A 498 6.83 3.21 -2.60
N THR A 499 7.32 3.34 -1.37
CA THR A 499 6.56 2.98 -0.17
C THR A 499 5.32 3.86 -0.02
N CYS A 500 5.42 5.16 -0.31
CA CYS A 500 4.29 6.08 -0.31
C CYS A 500 3.21 5.66 -1.32
N PHE A 501 3.58 5.36 -2.56
CA PHE A 501 2.60 4.93 -3.56
C PHE A 501 1.92 3.61 -3.21
N ALA A 502 2.65 2.64 -2.66
CA ALA A 502 2.06 1.39 -2.17
C ALA A 502 1.08 1.63 -1.01
N LEU A 503 1.44 2.50 -0.04
CA LEU A 503 0.59 2.86 1.08
C LEU A 503 -0.68 3.61 0.64
N LEU A 504 -0.55 4.55 -0.30
CA LEU A 504 -1.69 5.31 -0.83
C LEU A 504 -2.68 4.41 -1.56
N PHE A 505 -2.20 3.40 -2.30
CA PHE A 505 -3.05 2.37 -2.88
C PHE A 505 -3.76 1.53 -1.81
N LEU A 506 -3.01 0.96 -0.86
CA LEU A 506 -3.58 0.06 0.16
C LEU A 506 -4.59 0.78 1.06
N SER A 507 -4.36 2.06 1.33
CA SER A 507 -5.22 2.92 2.16
C SER A 507 -6.41 3.51 1.39
N LYS A 508 -6.52 3.28 0.07
CA LYS A 508 -7.54 3.89 -0.81
C LYS A 508 -7.62 5.41 -0.65
N ALA A 509 -6.48 6.09 -0.83
CA ALA A 509 -6.31 7.49 -0.45
C ALA A 509 -7.23 8.50 -1.18
N THR A 510 -7.78 8.15 -2.34
CA THR A 510 -8.59 9.04 -3.17
C THR A 510 -10.09 8.93 -2.88
N GLY A 511 -10.58 7.79 -2.40
CA GLY A 511 -11.96 7.65 -1.93
C GLY A 511 -12.16 8.18 -0.49
N SER A 512 -13.22 8.94 -0.24
CA SER A 512 -13.57 9.46 1.09
C SER A 512 -14.41 8.53 1.97
N VAL A 513 -14.79 7.32 1.52
CA VAL A 513 -15.87 6.55 2.19
C VAL A 513 -15.59 5.06 2.48
N THR A 514 -14.41 4.49 2.18
CA THR A 514 -14.13 3.08 2.62
C THR A 514 -12.75 2.84 3.20
N GLY A 515 -12.00 3.90 3.49
CA GLY A 515 -10.85 3.80 4.37
C GLY A 515 -11.36 3.51 5.76
N GLY A 516 -11.51 2.23 6.12
CA GLY A 516 -11.42 1.85 7.51
C GLY A 516 -10.21 2.59 8.07
N GLN A 517 -10.41 3.34 9.15
CA GLN A 517 -9.31 4.01 9.82
C GLN A 517 -8.18 2.98 9.92
N ALA A 518 -7.05 3.25 9.27
CA ALA A 518 -5.82 2.89 9.93
C ALA A 518 -5.94 3.64 11.25
N SER A 519 -6.20 2.90 12.33
CA SER A 519 -6.56 3.48 13.63
C SER A 519 -5.47 4.41 14.17
N GLY A 520 -4.33 4.50 13.48
CA GLY A 520 -3.02 4.79 14.04
C GLY A 520 -2.65 3.80 15.15
N ALA A 521 -3.55 2.89 15.53
CA ALA A 521 -3.47 2.04 16.69
C ALA A 521 -2.90 0.71 16.23
N ARG A 522 -1.58 0.76 16.03
CA ARG A 522 -0.70 -0.37 15.73
C ARG A 522 -1.10 -1.56 16.58
N VAL A 523 -1.67 -2.61 16.00
CA VAL A 523 -2.05 -3.81 16.75
C VAL A 523 -0.89 -4.80 16.74
N PHE A 524 -0.32 -5.05 17.91
CA PHE A 524 0.78 -5.98 18.11
C PHE A 524 0.29 -7.30 18.68
N GLY A 525 1.01 -8.38 18.37
CA GLY A 525 0.72 -9.72 18.87
C GLY A 525 -0.34 -10.47 18.07
N TYR A 526 -0.46 -11.77 18.34
CA TYR A 526 -1.37 -12.68 17.66
C TYR A 526 -1.94 -13.69 18.65
N GLU A 527 -3.07 -14.29 18.28
CA GLU A 527 -3.62 -15.43 19.01
C GLU A 527 -2.98 -16.73 18.55
N ASP A 528 -2.56 -17.54 19.51
CA ASP A 528 -2.11 -18.90 19.28
C ASP A 528 -2.67 -19.81 20.37
N ARG A 529 -3.51 -20.76 19.95
CA ARG A 529 -4.18 -21.72 20.85
C ARG A 529 -3.20 -22.69 21.51
N LYS A 530 -2.00 -22.86 20.93
CA LYS A 530 -0.96 -23.73 21.47
C LYS A 530 -0.10 -23.04 22.54
N LYS A 531 -0.11 -21.71 22.59
CA LYS A 531 0.70 -20.93 23.55
C LYS A 531 -0.08 -20.71 24.85
N PRO A 532 0.58 -20.70 26.02
CA PRO A 532 -0.13 -20.53 27.30
C PRO A 532 -0.97 -19.25 27.36
N VAL A 533 -0.44 -18.14 26.84
CA VAL A 533 -1.09 -16.83 26.81
C VAL A 533 -0.85 -16.16 25.46
N SER A 534 -1.90 -15.59 24.88
CA SER A 534 -1.83 -14.71 23.72
C SER A 534 -1.94 -13.25 24.16
N LEU A 535 -0.86 -12.49 23.97
CA LEU A 535 -0.79 -11.06 24.25
C LEU A 535 -1.14 -10.26 22.98
N ARG A 536 -1.99 -9.25 23.16
CA ARG A 536 -2.27 -8.22 22.16
C ARG A 536 -1.95 -6.84 22.72
N ALA A 537 -1.51 -5.93 21.87
CA ALA A 537 -1.40 -4.52 22.22
C ALA A 537 -1.91 -3.66 21.07
N SER A 538 -2.40 -2.46 21.34
CA SER A 538 -2.88 -1.51 20.33
C SER A 538 -2.58 -0.07 20.76
N GLY A 539 -2.20 0.78 19.82
CA GLY A 539 -1.96 2.21 20.09
C GLY A 539 -0.48 2.58 20.02
N ASP A 540 -0.10 3.65 20.73
CA ASP A 540 1.26 4.18 20.70
C ASP A 540 1.83 4.56 22.06
N SER A 541 1.50 5.74 22.56
CA SER A 541 1.73 6.13 23.94
C SER A 541 0.59 7.09 24.32
N PRO A 542 -0.36 6.69 25.19
CA PRO A 542 -0.43 5.39 25.86
C PRO A 542 -0.71 4.22 24.89
N LEU A 543 -0.02 3.10 25.13
CA LEU A 543 -0.25 1.82 24.46
C LEU A 543 -1.21 0.98 25.30
N ALA A 544 -2.33 0.54 24.72
CA ALA A 544 -3.20 -0.45 25.33
C ALA A 544 -2.63 -1.85 25.12
N MET A 545 -2.75 -2.72 26.11
CA MET A 545 -2.31 -4.12 26.05
C MET A 545 -3.27 -5.01 26.82
N TRP A 546 -3.57 -6.19 26.28
CA TRP A 546 -4.51 -7.12 26.89
C TRP A 546 -4.17 -8.57 26.57
N ILE A 547 -4.58 -9.48 27.44
CA ILE A 547 -4.61 -10.91 27.10
C ILE A 547 -5.84 -11.13 26.23
N SER A 548 -5.64 -11.55 24.98
CA SER A 548 -6.77 -11.86 24.09
C SER A 548 -7.30 -13.27 24.32
N ARG A 549 -6.44 -14.20 24.77
CA ARG A 549 -6.80 -15.60 25.02
C ARG A 549 -5.76 -16.35 25.86
N PHE A 550 -6.22 -17.35 26.61
CA PHE A 550 -5.40 -18.44 27.15
C PHE A 550 -5.42 -19.67 26.22
N GLY A 551 -4.27 -20.34 26.08
CA GLY A 551 -4.14 -21.52 25.22
C GLY A 551 -5.00 -22.69 25.66
N ASP A 552 -5.31 -23.59 24.73
CA ASP A 552 -6.22 -24.73 24.98
C ASP A 552 -5.66 -25.67 26.07
N LYS A 553 -4.34 -25.92 26.08
CA LYS A 553 -3.66 -26.71 27.13
C LYS A 553 -3.72 -26.01 28.49
N ALA A 554 -3.42 -24.72 28.52
CA ALA A 554 -3.45 -23.93 29.76
C ALA A 554 -4.87 -23.82 30.35
N LEU A 555 -5.88 -23.70 29.49
CA LEU A 555 -7.28 -23.78 29.89
C LEU A 555 -7.61 -25.15 30.49
N LYS A 556 -7.24 -26.24 29.81
CA LYS A 556 -7.51 -27.61 30.28
C LYS A 556 -6.86 -27.91 31.63
N GLU A 557 -5.60 -27.51 31.83
CA GLU A 557 -4.82 -27.83 33.04
C GLU A 557 -5.18 -26.97 34.26
N ASN A 558 -5.86 -25.84 34.07
CA ASN A 558 -6.14 -24.88 35.15
C ASN A 558 -7.63 -24.51 35.25
N ALA A 559 -8.51 -25.20 34.53
CA ALA A 559 -9.95 -25.03 34.64
C ALA A 559 -10.48 -25.63 35.96
N TRP A 560 -11.42 -24.94 36.57
CA TRP A 560 -12.08 -25.41 37.78
C TRP A 560 -13.28 -26.31 37.42
N PRO A 561 -13.54 -27.39 38.19
CA PRO A 561 -14.69 -28.26 37.96
C PRO A 561 -16.00 -27.47 37.91
N GLY A 562 -16.86 -27.74 36.92
CA GLY A 562 -18.15 -27.06 36.76
C GLY A 562 -18.10 -25.67 36.08
N GLU A 563 -16.91 -25.19 35.68
CA GLU A 563 -16.73 -23.84 35.13
C GLU A 563 -16.26 -23.80 33.67
N THR A 564 -16.53 -24.86 32.90
CA THR A 564 -16.13 -24.95 31.49
C THR A 564 -16.62 -23.73 30.68
N GLY A 565 -15.68 -23.04 30.05
CA GLY A 565 -15.97 -21.86 29.22
C GLY A 565 -16.12 -20.53 29.98
N LYS A 566 -16.03 -20.54 31.32
CA LYS A 566 -16.10 -19.32 32.15
C LYS A 566 -14.76 -18.60 32.32
N GLY A 567 -13.65 -19.21 31.90
CA GLY A 567 -12.31 -18.63 31.97
C GLY A 567 -11.45 -19.29 33.05
N LEU A 568 -10.40 -18.59 33.47
CA LEU A 568 -9.48 -19.01 34.53
C LEU A 568 -9.59 -18.10 35.75
N HIS A 569 -9.26 -18.63 36.93
CA HIS A 569 -9.11 -17.85 38.16
C HIS A 569 -7.77 -17.12 38.13
N VAL A 570 -7.78 -15.88 37.65
CA VAL A 570 -6.57 -15.05 37.50
C VAL A 570 -6.46 -14.16 38.73
N GLU A 571 -5.37 -14.24 39.47
CA GLU A 571 -5.09 -13.31 40.58
C GLU A 571 -4.58 -11.97 40.05
N LYS A 572 -3.60 -12.03 39.13
CA LYS A 572 -3.01 -10.83 38.53
C LYS A 572 -2.40 -11.11 37.16
N VAL A 573 -2.32 -10.06 36.36
CA VAL A 573 -1.51 -10.01 35.15
C VAL A 573 -0.47 -8.92 35.28
N GLU A 574 0.80 -9.25 35.08
CA GLU A 574 1.89 -8.31 34.97
C GLU A 574 2.32 -8.17 33.51
N TYR A 575 2.28 -6.94 33.00
CA TYR A 575 2.86 -6.61 31.71
C TYR A 575 4.28 -6.12 31.93
N VAL A 576 5.25 -6.80 31.32
CA VAL A 576 6.67 -6.42 31.40
C VAL A 576 7.17 -5.89 30.07
N ALA A 577 8.11 -4.95 30.10
CA ALA A 577 8.75 -4.38 28.91
C ALA A 577 10.29 -4.38 29.03
N SER A 578 10.98 -4.68 27.93
CA SER A 578 12.45 -4.56 27.81
C SER A 578 12.85 -3.99 26.45
N ARG A 579 14.06 -3.44 26.35
CA ARG A 579 14.69 -3.11 25.05
C ARG A 579 15.22 -4.36 24.33
N ARG A 580 15.36 -5.49 25.03
CA ARG A 580 15.91 -6.74 24.50
C ARG A 580 14.82 -7.81 24.30
N LYS A 581 14.97 -8.62 23.26
CA LYS A 581 14.02 -9.71 22.91
C LYS A 581 13.98 -10.81 23.96
N ASP A 582 15.12 -11.09 24.58
CA ASP A 582 15.26 -12.08 25.66
C ASP A 582 14.66 -11.62 26.99
N LEU A 583 14.11 -10.39 27.04
CA LEU A 583 13.53 -9.78 28.24
C LEU A 583 14.51 -9.64 29.42
N LYS A 584 15.83 -9.72 29.19
CA LYS A 584 16.82 -9.43 30.24
C LYS A 584 16.66 -7.97 30.68
N GLY A 585 16.56 -7.74 31.98
CA GLY A 585 16.30 -6.41 32.56
C GLY A 585 14.88 -5.86 32.33
N ALA A 586 13.90 -6.71 31.98
CA ALA A 586 12.52 -6.26 31.80
C ALA A 586 11.93 -5.69 33.09
N LYS A 587 11.20 -4.57 32.98
CA LYS A 587 10.49 -3.93 34.10
C LYS A 587 8.99 -4.19 33.97
N VAL A 588 8.30 -4.36 35.10
CA VAL A 588 6.83 -4.35 35.14
C VAL A 588 6.36 -2.94 34.82
N ILE A 589 5.61 -2.78 33.73
CA ILE A 589 5.10 -1.49 33.27
C ILE A 589 3.64 -1.26 33.67
N GLN A 590 2.87 -2.34 33.87
CA GLN A 590 1.49 -2.32 34.37
C GLN A 590 1.15 -3.62 35.10
N ARG A 591 0.20 -3.53 36.05
CA ARG A 591 -0.37 -4.68 36.76
C ARG A 591 -1.90 -4.56 36.76
N VAL A 592 -2.58 -5.66 36.43
CA VAL A 592 -4.04 -5.79 36.51
C VAL A 592 -4.36 -6.83 37.56
N GLY A 593 -4.97 -6.42 38.67
CA GLY A 593 -5.46 -7.33 39.71
C GLY A 593 -6.87 -7.82 39.41
N ARG A 594 -7.19 -9.02 39.88
CA ARG A 594 -8.52 -9.64 39.80
C ARG A 594 -8.78 -10.42 41.07
N ASP A 595 -10.04 -10.55 41.44
CA ASP A 595 -10.45 -11.47 42.49
C ASP A 595 -10.23 -12.91 42.01
N PRO A 596 -9.33 -13.68 42.66
CA PRO A 596 -9.08 -15.06 42.27
C PRO A 596 -10.18 -16.02 42.71
N ALA A 597 -11.17 -15.58 43.50
CA ALA A 597 -12.30 -16.41 43.93
C ALA A 597 -13.28 -16.73 42.79
N ALA A 598 -13.25 -15.96 41.69
CA ALA A 598 -14.13 -16.15 40.54
C ALA A 598 -13.35 -16.19 39.21
N PRO A 599 -13.85 -16.91 38.19
CA PRO A 599 -13.22 -16.93 36.87
C PRO A 599 -13.35 -15.57 36.18
N HIS A 600 -12.32 -15.15 35.44
CA HIS A 600 -12.27 -13.81 34.83
C HIS A 600 -13.30 -13.56 33.70
N GLY A 601 -14.01 -14.58 33.22
CA GLY A 601 -15.05 -14.43 32.20
C GLY A 601 -14.53 -13.92 30.85
N LYS A 602 -15.32 -13.06 30.22
CA LYS A 602 -14.99 -12.39 28.95
C LYS A 602 -14.17 -11.10 29.14
N ALA A 603 -13.79 -10.77 30.37
CA ALA A 603 -13.16 -9.49 30.63
C ALA A 603 -11.75 -9.46 30.01
N ALA A 604 -11.51 -8.48 29.13
CA ALA A 604 -10.18 -8.23 28.60
C ALA A 604 -9.30 -7.79 29.77
N LEU A 605 -8.48 -8.71 30.28
CA LEU A 605 -7.42 -8.41 31.25
C LEU A 605 -6.51 -7.40 30.54
N ALA A 606 -6.74 -6.11 30.74
CA ALA A 606 -6.24 -5.04 29.89
C ALA A 606 -5.64 -3.91 30.72
N ALA A 607 -4.58 -3.29 30.21
CA ALA A 607 -3.92 -2.14 30.81
C ALA A 607 -3.48 -1.15 29.72
N GLN A 608 -3.21 0.10 30.11
CA GLN A 608 -2.59 1.10 29.23
C GLN A 608 -1.27 1.59 29.83
N HIS A 609 -0.26 1.83 28.99
CA HIS A 609 1.04 2.36 29.45
C HIS A 609 1.57 3.45 28.53
N ALA A 610 1.92 4.59 29.11
CA ALA A 610 2.62 5.67 28.41
C ALA A 610 4.13 5.51 28.59
N PHE A 611 4.83 5.15 27.51
CA PHE A 611 6.28 5.03 27.51
C PHE A 611 6.94 6.40 27.54
N LYS A 612 8.04 6.51 28.29
CA LYS A 612 8.87 7.73 28.41
C LYS A 612 9.94 7.88 27.33
N GLN A 613 10.17 6.85 26.51
CA GLN A 613 11.15 6.91 25.42
C GLN A 613 10.63 6.20 24.16
N PRO A 614 10.85 6.77 22.97
CA PRO A 614 10.47 6.11 21.73
C PRO A 614 11.39 4.91 21.42
N GLY A 615 11.06 4.19 20.35
CA GLY A 615 11.83 3.06 19.83
C GLY A 615 11.18 1.70 20.11
N GLY A 616 11.92 0.64 19.79
CA GLY A 616 11.45 -0.74 19.98
C GLY A 616 11.45 -1.16 21.45
N TRP A 617 10.40 -1.89 21.83
CA TRP A 617 10.19 -2.52 23.13
C TRP A 617 9.69 -3.95 22.92
N TRP A 618 10.07 -4.86 23.78
CA TRP A 618 9.55 -6.23 23.83
C TRP A 618 8.67 -6.37 25.05
N LEU A 619 7.41 -6.74 24.82
CA LEU A 619 6.39 -6.92 25.86
C LEU A 619 6.13 -8.40 26.12
N GLN A 620 5.82 -8.74 27.37
CA GLN A 620 5.28 -10.06 27.72
C GLN A 620 4.21 -9.90 28.80
N ALA A 621 3.12 -10.66 28.68
CA ALA A 621 2.16 -10.82 29.75
C ALA A 621 2.55 -12.02 30.62
N ARG A 622 2.48 -11.84 31.94
CA ARG A 622 2.68 -12.88 32.95
C ARG A 622 1.43 -12.95 33.80
N ALA A 623 0.59 -13.95 33.55
CA ALA A 623 -0.66 -14.16 34.27
C ALA A 623 -0.44 -15.16 35.42
N THR A 624 -0.71 -14.74 36.66
CA THR A 624 -0.71 -15.63 37.83
C THR A 624 -2.11 -16.21 37.97
N VAL A 625 -2.23 -17.53 37.80
CA VAL A 625 -3.49 -18.27 37.81
C VAL A 625 -3.52 -19.19 39.03
N VAL A 626 -4.65 -19.22 39.73
CA VAL A 626 -4.90 -20.13 40.85
C VAL A 626 -5.38 -21.48 40.31
N LYS A 627 -4.70 -22.55 40.73
CA LYS A 627 -5.04 -23.92 40.34
C LYS A 627 -6.25 -24.43 41.14
N PRO A 628 -7.05 -25.34 40.56
CA PRO A 628 -8.07 -26.06 41.31
C PRO A 628 -7.43 -26.94 42.41
N GLY A 629 -8.06 -27.04 43.59
CA GLY A 629 -7.63 -27.97 44.65
C GLY A 629 -7.31 -27.42 46.05
N GLY A 630 -7.90 -26.29 46.49
CA GLY A 630 -7.97 -25.90 47.91
C GLY A 630 -6.71 -25.31 48.58
N ALA A 631 -5.50 -25.59 48.11
CA ALA A 631 -4.25 -25.13 48.77
C ALA A 631 -3.69 -23.78 48.28
N GLY A 632 -4.46 -22.99 47.50
CA GLY A 632 -3.99 -21.70 46.96
C GLY A 632 -2.81 -21.80 45.99
N ALA A 633 -2.53 -23.00 45.45
CA ALA A 633 -1.43 -23.24 44.52
C ALA A 633 -1.56 -22.40 43.24
N LYS A 634 -0.46 -21.78 42.79
CA LYS A 634 -0.46 -20.83 41.65
C LYS A 634 0.47 -21.28 40.53
N VAL A 635 0.14 -20.91 39.30
CA VAL A 635 1.03 -21.03 38.13
C VAL A 635 1.15 -19.70 37.42
N VAL A 636 2.34 -19.40 36.90
CA VAL A 636 2.57 -18.22 36.06
C VAL A 636 2.60 -18.63 34.59
N LEU A 637 1.54 -18.27 33.86
CA LEU A 637 1.44 -18.47 32.43
C LEU A 637 2.04 -17.25 31.71
N LYS A 638 2.90 -17.49 30.72
CA LYS A 638 3.62 -16.43 29.99
C LYS A 638 3.22 -16.40 28.52
N SER A 639 3.13 -15.21 27.95
CA SER A 639 3.06 -15.04 26.50
C SER A 639 4.44 -15.14 25.86
N ASP A 640 4.49 -15.39 24.55
CA ASP A 640 5.70 -15.08 23.78
C ASP A 640 5.99 -13.56 23.87
N PRO A 641 7.27 -13.14 23.80
CA PRO A 641 7.61 -11.73 23.70
C PRO A 641 7.04 -11.10 22.42
N VAL A 642 6.26 -10.04 22.56
CA VAL A 642 5.70 -9.27 21.45
C VAL A 642 6.51 -7.99 21.29
N ARG A 643 7.15 -7.81 20.12
CA ARG A 643 7.81 -6.55 19.81
C ARG A 643 6.75 -5.49 19.52
N VAL A 644 6.76 -4.42 20.31
CA VAL A 644 6.06 -3.18 20.02
C VAL A 644 7.09 -2.11 19.67
N VAL A 645 6.70 -1.13 18.89
CA VAL A 645 7.50 0.08 18.74
C VAL A 645 6.72 1.20 19.39
N VAL A 646 7.36 2.25 19.87
CA VAL A 646 6.68 3.44 20.41
C VAL A 646 7.24 4.63 19.67
N TRP A 647 6.40 5.41 19.01
CA TRP A 647 6.79 6.58 18.25
C TRP A 647 6.46 7.86 19.00
N ASN A 648 5.22 7.99 19.43
CA ASN A 648 4.68 9.20 19.99
C ASN A 648 4.91 9.28 21.51
N VAL A 649 6.18 9.35 21.89
CA VAL A 649 6.53 9.83 23.22
C VAL A 649 6.67 11.34 23.11
N ARG A 650 5.86 12.09 23.88
CA ARG A 650 6.11 13.52 24.07
C ARG A 650 7.52 13.67 24.65
N ASN A 651 8.43 14.17 23.82
CA ASN A 651 9.78 14.54 24.22
C ASN A 651 9.98 15.97 23.74
N ALA A 652 10.07 16.89 24.69
CA ALA A 652 10.26 18.31 24.42
C ALA A 652 11.46 18.57 23.49
N GLU A 653 12.55 17.79 23.61
CA GLU A 653 13.73 17.87 22.76
C GLU A 653 13.38 17.57 21.29
N TYR A 654 12.66 16.47 21.02
CA TYR A 654 12.28 16.12 19.65
C TYR A 654 11.19 17.03 19.07
N GLU A 655 10.29 17.52 19.92
CA GLU A 655 9.30 18.51 19.53
C GLU A 655 9.96 19.83 19.13
N ALA A 656 11.04 20.23 19.82
CA ALA A 656 11.80 21.44 19.49
C ALA A 656 12.46 21.34 18.11
N TYR A 657 12.88 20.16 17.66
CA TYR A 657 13.49 19.97 16.33
C TYR A 657 12.56 20.37 15.18
N ALA A 658 11.24 20.23 15.35
CA ALA A 658 10.28 20.70 14.36
C ALA A 658 10.38 22.22 14.13
N SER A 659 10.81 22.99 15.14
CA SER A 659 10.97 24.45 15.07
C SER A 659 12.41 24.91 14.78
N ASP A 660 13.39 24.01 14.67
CA ASP A 660 14.79 24.41 14.50
C ASP A 660 15.02 25.22 13.23
N ALA A 661 14.38 24.82 12.12
CA ALA A 661 14.57 25.48 10.85
C ALA A 661 14.10 26.96 10.86
N SER A 662 13.14 27.35 11.72
CA SER A 662 12.77 28.77 11.91
C SER A 662 13.67 29.50 12.91
N ARG A 663 14.40 28.78 13.77
CA ARG A 663 15.35 29.32 14.74
C ARG A 663 16.79 29.42 14.23
N ASN A 664 17.12 28.69 13.17
CA ASN A 664 18.46 28.69 12.57
C ASN A 664 18.74 30.04 11.89
N LEU A 665 19.55 30.87 12.55
CA LEU A 665 19.92 32.20 12.12
C LEU A 665 20.80 32.21 10.86
N LEU A 666 21.49 31.10 10.55
CA LEU A 666 22.24 30.98 9.30
C LEU A 666 21.32 30.98 8.07
N ARG A 667 20.02 30.69 8.23
CA ARG A 667 19.04 30.76 7.13
C ARG A 667 18.53 32.17 6.85
N GLN A 668 18.86 33.14 7.71
CA GLN A 668 18.41 34.54 7.58
C GLN A 668 19.39 35.41 6.78
N THR A 669 20.52 34.86 6.36
CA THR A 669 21.55 35.56 5.58
C THR A 669 22.23 34.59 4.62
N LYS A 670 22.86 35.09 3.56
CA LYS A 670 23.70 34.24 2.73
C LYS A 670 24.96 33.87 3.50
N VAL A 671 25.44 32.66 3.30
CA VAL A 671 26.64 32.15 3.98
C VAL A 671 27.59 31.59 2.93
N ALA A 672 28.81 32.12 2.89
CA ALA A 672 29.89 31.46 2.17
C ALA A 672 30.48 30.36 3.06
N ALA A 673 30.62 29.16 2.52
CA ALA A 673 31.19 28.01 3.21
C ALA A 673 32.41 27.50 2.45
N THR A 674 33.49 27.24 3.17
CA THR A 674 34.70 26.59 2.65
C THR A 674 35.15 25.49 3.59
N ALA A 675 35.78 24.46 3.05
CA ALA A 675 36.30 23.35 3.84
C ALA A 675 37.72 22.99 3.43
N SER A 676 38.44 22.28 4.30
CA SER A 676 39.77 21.71 3.99
C SER A 676 39.72 20.74 2.82
N SER A 677 38.64 19.97 2.70
CA SER A 677 38.38 19.08 1.58
C SER A 677 36.88 18.77 1.48
N GLU A 678 36.44 18.31 0.30
CA GLU A 678 35.07 17.86 0.05
C GLU A 678 35.11 16.44 -0.53
N PHE A 679 34.30 15.53 0.01
CA PHE A 679 34.30 14.11 -0.37
C PHE A 679 33.91 13.91 -1.84
N ASN A 680 32.83 14.56 -2.28
CA ASN A 680 32.38 14.64 -3.66
C ASN A 680 31.32 15.75 -3.85
N ASN A 681 30.77 15.87 -5.05
CA ASN A 681 29.75 16.88 -5.39
C ASN A 681 28.43 16.78 -4.58
N ASN A 682 28.19 15.67 -3.86
CA ASN A 682 27.02 15.47 -3.01
C ASN A 682 27.25 15.82 -1.53
N TRP A 683 28.49 16.17 -1.14
CA TRP A 683 28.88 16.43 0.25
C TRP A 683 29.77 17.67 0.39
N ARG A 684 29.28 18.79 -0.15
CA ARG A 684 29.99 20.07 -0.21
C ARG A 684 29.79 20.88 1.07
N SER A 685 30.77 21.70 1.41
CA SER A 685 30.76 22.61 2.57
C SER A 685 29.45 23.42 2.68
N ILE A 686 28.98 23.99 1.57
CA ILE A 686 27.74 24.79 1.51
C ILE A 686 26.47 24.02 1.89
N GLN A 687 26.45 22.70 1.74
CA GLN A 687 25.29 21.89 2.08
C GLN A 687 25.13 21.67 3.58
N SER A 688 26.15 21.99 4.39
CA SER A 688 26.02 21.96 5.84
C SER A 688 25.19 23.13 6.41
N VAL A 689 24.81 24.10 5.57
CA VAL A 689 24.04 25.30 5.95
C VAL A 689 22.84 25.54 5.03
N ASP A 690 22.46 24.56 4.20
CA ASP A 690 21.35 24.70 3.24
C ASP A 690 19.96 24.41 3.85
N GLY A 691 19.91 24.04 5.14
CA GLY A 691 18.69 23.69 5.86
C GLY A 691 18.18 22.27 5.61
N LEU A 692 19.00 21.39 5.02
CA LEU A 692 18.64 20.01 4.69
C LEU A 692 19.56 19.02 5.41
N ALA A 693 19.07 18.35 6.46
CA ALA A 693 19.85 17.39 7.24
C ALA A 693 20.21 16.08 6.49
N ILE A 694 19.60 15.84 5.32
CA ILE A 694 19.98 14.76 4.40
C ILE A 694 21.33 15.02 3.72
N ARG A 695 21.64 16.28 3.47
CA ARG A 695 22.92 16.69 2.90
C ARG A 695 23.76 17.28 4.00
N GLY A 696 24.98 17.62 3.64
CA GLY A 696 25.93 18.17 4.58
C GLY A 696 27.29 18.21 3.94
N TRP A 697 28.28 18.42 4.79
CA TRP A 697 29.67 18.35 4.42
C TRP A 697 30.28 17.05 4.92
N LEU A 698 31.05 16.40 4.05
CA LEU A 698 32.01 15.36 4.42
C LEU A 698 33.37 15.73 3.85
N ALA A 699 34.40 15.61 4.66
CA ALA A 699 35.78 15.67 4.19
C ALA A 699 36.16 14.42 3.38
N LYS A 700 37.24 14.52 2.61
CA LYS A 700 37.85 13.35 1.96
C LYS A 700 38.40 12.37 2.99
N ASP A 701 38.50 11.10 2.60
CA ASP A 701 38.90 10.03 3.52
C ASP A 701 40.38 10.13 3.98
N ASP A 702 41.19 10.88 3.25
CA ASP A 702 42.62 11.17 3.52
C ASP A 702 42.86 12.50 4.25
N ASP A 703 41.82 13.29 4.51
CA ASP A 703 41.94 14.57 5.21
C ASP A 703 42.32 14.35 6.69
N LYS A 704 43.55 14.69 7.05
CA LYS A 704 44.10 14.47 8.39
C LYS A 704 43.59 15.47 9.42
N LYS A 705 43.10 16.65 9.00
CA LYS A 705 42.61 17.72 9.88
C LYS A 705 41.35 18.37 9.27
N PRO A 706 40.23 17.64 9.20
CA PRO A 706 39.01 18.15 8.59
C PRO A 706 38.54 19.43 9.28
N LYS A 707 38.38 20.51 8.52
CA LYS A 707 37.81 21.77 9.01
C LYS A 707 36.86 22.40 8.01
N ILE A 708 35.87 23.11 8.54
CA ILE A 708 34.91 23.91 7.77
C ILE A 708 34.86 25.33 8.34
N ARG A 709 34.80 26.31 7.45
CA ARG A 709 34.69 27.73 7.76
C ARG A 709 33.44 28.31 7.11
N LEU A 710 32.66 29.02 7.92
CA LEU A 710 31.42 29.70 7.52
C LEU A 710 31.59 31.21 7.69
N LEU A 711 31.18 31.95 6.66
CA LEU A 711 31.25 33.40 6.56
C LEU A 711 29.85 33.93 6.20
N PRO A 712 29.03 34.28 7.21
CA PRO A 712 27.78 34.97 6.99
C PRO A 712 28.01 36.33 6.32
N GLU A 713 27.16 36.69 5.35
CA GLU A 713 27.20 38.00 4.69
C GLU A 713 26.87 39.13 5.67
N GLN A 714 25.93 38.88 6.59
CA GLN A 714 25.59 39.79 7.68
C GLN A 714 26.01 39.18 9.04
N PRO A 715 26.57 39.97 9.98
CA PRO A 715 26.93 39.47 11.30
C PRO A 715 25.72 38.88 12.04
N ILE A 716 25.87 37.67 12.58
CA ILE A 716 24.80 36.97 13.30
C ILE A 716 25.02 37.10 14.81
N ARG A 717 24.02 37.52 15.57
CA ARG A 717 24.05 37.46 17.04
C ARG A 717 23.44 36.13 17.51
N ALA A 718 24.25 35.23 18.06
CA ALA A 718 23.81 33.90 18.51
C ALA A 718 24.41 33.54 19.88
N ASN A 719 23.74 32.68 20.65
CA ASN A 719 24.25 32.16 21.94
C ASN A 719 24.44 30.64 21.94
N ALA A 720 24.13 29.95 20.85
CA ALA A 720 24.32 28.52 20.71
C ALA A 720 24.76 28.10 19.30
N LEU A 721 25.59 27.08 19.25
CA LEU A 721 25.94 26.29 18.07
C LEU A 721 25.21 24.95 18.15
N VAL A 722 24.49 24.58 17.09
CA VAL A 722 23.81 23.28 17.01
C VAL A 722 24.40 22.47 15.85
N LEU A 723 24.78 21.23 16.12
CA LEU A 723 25.47 20.35 15.19
C LEU A 723 24.75 19.02 15.02
N CYS A 724 24.63 18.57 13.77
CA CYS A 724 24.18 17.23 13.41
C CYS A 724 25.28 16.44 12.72
N HIS A 725 25.36 15.13 12.98
CA HIS A 725 26.22 14.24 12.21
C HIS A 725 25.75 14.14 10.75
N ALA A 726 26.71 14.09 9.82
CA ALA A 726 26.43 13.72 8.44
C ALA A 726 25.87 12.28 8.37
N GLN A 727 24.73 12.09 7.71
CA GLN A 727 24.07 10.79 7.59
C GLN A 727 24.37 10.13 6.24
N HIS A 728 25.52 9.44 6.17
CA HIS A 728 25.91 8.66 4.99
C HIS A 728 25.35 7.23 5.08
N GLY A 729 25.00 6.63 3.94
CA GLY A 729 24.48 5.26 3.86
C GLY A 729 25.51 4.15 4.17
N ASP A 730 26.76 4.51 4.44
CA ASP A 730 27.84 3.58 4.80
C ASP A 730 28.01 3.60 6.33
N ALA A 731 27.60 2.51 6.98
CA ALA A 731 27.68 2.36 8.43
C ALA A 731 29.13 2.34 8.96
N GLY A 732 30.13 2.11 8.10
CA GLY A 732 31.55 2.13 8.45
C GLY A 732 32.19 3.51 8.42
N ARG A 733 31.49 4.55 7.94
CA ARG A 733 32.04 5.91 7.84
C ARG A 733 32.22 6.55 9.22
N SER A 734 33.31 7.29 9.37
CA SER A 734 33.70 7.90 10.65
C SER A 734 32.88 9.15 10.96
N ARG A 735 32.61 9.36 12.24
CA ARG A 735 31.81 10.48 12.76
C ARG A 735 32.64 11.28 13.77
N PRO A 736 32.47 12.62 13.84
CA PRO A 736 33.20 13.42 14.82
C PRO A 736 32.76 13.03 16.23
N THR A 737 33.70 12.80 17.15
CA THR A 737 33.40 12.65 18.59
C THR A 737 33.70 13.94 19.33
N LYS A 738 34.64 14.75 18.84
CA LYS A 738 35.02 16.03 19.43
C LYS A 738 35.34 17.07 18.36
N VAL A 739 34.88 18.30 18.55
CA VAL A 739 34.99 19.41 17.57
C VAL A 739 35.51 20.66 18.27
N ALA A 740 36.57 21.28 17.76
CA ALA A 740 37.05 22.58 18.22
C ALA A 740 36.31 23.72 17.51
N VAL A 741 35.90 24.75 18.26
CA VAL A 741 35.09 25.88 17.76
C VAL A 741 35.88 27.17 17.84
N LYS A 742 35.92 27.93 16.74
CA LYS A 742 36.60 29.24 16.65
C LYS A 742 35.67 30.28 16.04
N ILE A 743 35.51 31.42 16.72
CA ILE A 743 34.65 32.53 16.30
C ILE A 743 35.51 33.77 16.02
N ASN A 744 35.26 34.45 14.90
CA ASN A 744 35.93 35.71 14.51
C ASN A 744 37.47 35.64 14.53
N GLY A 745 38.05 34.49 14.16
CA GLY A 745 39.51 34.35 14.06
C GLY A 745 40.27 34.28 15.39
N ARG A 746 39.60 34.28 16.55
CA ARG A 746 40.21 34.25 17.90
C ARG A 746 40.72 32.84 18.31
N VAL A 747 41.41 32.72 19.45
CA VAL A 747 41.76 31.42 20.07
C VAL A 747 40.49 30.53 20.16
N PRO A 748 40.58 29.19 19.97
CA PRO A 748 39.40 28.32 20.07
C PRO A 748 38.61 28.61 21.35
N LEU A 749 37.30 28.83 21.19
CA LEU A 749 36.38 29.10 22.29
C LEU A 749 36.26 27.89 23.23
N GLY A 750 36.55 26.69 22.71
CA GLY A 750 36.52 25.42 23.43
C GLY A 750 36.41 24.23 22.48
N THR A 751 36.21 23.05 23.06
CA THR A 751 35.85 21.83 22.33
C THR A 751 34.44 21.37 22.70
N VAL A 752 33.76 20.73 21.75
CA VAL A 752 32.41 20.22 21.86
C VAL A 752 32.44 18.71 21.75
N ASP A 753 31.94 18.01 22.76
CA ASP A 753 31.70 16.57 22.69
C ASP A 753 30.40 16.29 21.94
N MET A 754 30.50 15.46 20.90
CA MET A 754 29.38 15.18 20.00
C MET A 754 28.49 14.07 20.56
N ILE A 755 27.17 14.27 20.50
CA ILE A 755 26.18 13.25 20.82
C ILE A 755 26.12 12.23 19.68
N MET A 756 26.63 11.03 19.94
CA MET A 756 26.73 9.96 18.94
C MET A 756 25.39 9.32 18.54
N ASP A 757 24.28 9.66 19.20
CA ASP A 757 22.94 9.28 18.76
C ASP A 757 22.49 10.17 17.60
N ASN A 758 22.48 9.61 16.38
CA ASN A 758 22.04 10.32 15.16
C ASN A 758 20.58 10.79 15.18
N ARG A 759 19.81 10.44 16.23
CA ARG A 759 18.47 10.97 16.46
C ARG A 759 18.47 12.24 17.31
N ARG A 760 19.63 12.74 17.73
CA ARG A 760 19.76 13.93 18.57
C ARG A 760 20.75 14.91 17.95
N LYS A 761 20.57 16.20 18.27
CA LYS A 761 21.48 17.27 17.90
C LYS A 761 22.41 17.59 19.07
N THR A 762 23.66 17.92 18.76
CA THR A 762 24.61 18.41 19.77
C THR A 762 24.42 19.92 19.91
N ILE A 763 24.12 20.41 21.10
CA ILE A 763 23.94 21.85 21.37
C ILE A 763 25.10 22.32 22.24
N PHE A 764 25.92 23.22 21.71
CA PHE A 764 26.98 23.90 22.42
C PHE A 764 26.58 25.34 22.72
N ARG A 765 26.32 25.65 24.00
CA ARG A 765 25.97 27.00 24.45
C ARG A 765 27.24 27.81 24.70
N PHE A 766 27.26 29.04 24.18
CA PHE A 766 28.30 30.00 24.48
C PHE A 766 28.07 30.61 25.86
N SER A 767 29.11 31.22 26.45
CA SER A 767 29.00 31.95 27.73
C SER A 767 28.07 33.18 27.70
N GLY A 768 27.46 33.47 26.56
CA GLY A 768 26.52 34.57 26.32
C GLY A 768 26.38 34.82 24.81
N PRO A 769 25.44 35.68 24.38
CA PRO A 769 25.29 36.06 22.98
C PRO A 769 26.60 36.63 22.40
N LYS A 770 27.07 36.07 21.30
CA LYS A 770 28.25 36.53 20.54
C LYS A 770 27.80 37.05 19.17
N VAL A 771 28.47 38.10 18.69
CA VAL A 771 28.36 38.56 17.29
C VAL A 771 29.34 37.75 16.45
N ILE A 772 28.83 37.00 15.47
CA ILE A 772 29.56 36.04 14.65
C ILE A 772 29.66 36.58 13.23
N ARG A 773 30.88 36.94 12.83
CA ARG A 773 31.28 37.31 11.47
C ARG A 773 32.01 36.18 10.75
N SER A 774 32.62 35.27 11.50
CA SER A 774 33.14 34.00 10.99
C SER A 774 33.06 32.90 12.04
N LEU A 775 32.78 31.69 11.60
CA LEU A 775 32.77 30.47 12.41
C LEU A 775 33.67 29.44 11.75
N GLU A 776 34.59 28.84 12.49
CA GLU A 776 35.42 27.72 12.05
C GLU A 776 35.22 26.54 13.01
N LEU A 777 34.99 25.36 12.44
CA LEU A 777 34.84 24.10 13.15
C LEU A 777 35.93 23.15 12.68
N THR A 778 36.72 22.61 13.60
CA THR A 778 37.77 21.62 13.31
C THR A 778 37.44 20.31 14.00
N ILE A 779 37.38 19.21 13.24
CA ILE A 779 37.18 17.86 13.79
C ILE A 779 38.51 17.41 14.40
N VAL A 780 38.54 17.28 15.73
CA VAL A 780 39.74 16.91 16.49
C VAL A 780 39.78 15.41 16.81
N GLU A 781 38.62 14.78 16.94
CA GLU A 781 38.52 13.36 17.27
C GLU A 781 37.34 12.71 16.53
N THR A 782 37.48 11.43 16.18
CA THR A 782 36.44 10.66 15.50
C THR A 782 36.28 9.26 16.11
N ASN A 783 35.11 8.64 15.91
CA ASN A 783 34.82 7.30 16.44
C ASN A 783 35.48 6.16 15.66
N ASN A 784 36.08 6.44 14.50
CA ASN A 784 36.81 5.46 13.69
C ASN A 784 38.06 6.13 13.09
N LYS A 785 39.24 5.69 13.52
CA LYS A 785 40.53 6.24 13.09
C LYS A 785 40.97 5.76 11.70
N ALA A 786 40.41 4.65 11.19
CA ALA A 786 40.82 4.03 9.93
C ALA A 786 40.23 4.71 8.68
N ARG A 787 39.17 5.51 8.82
CA ARG A 787 38.55 6.31 7.75
C ARG A 787 38.38 7.74 8.25
N LYS A 788 38.93 8.76 7.58
CA LYS A 788 38.87 10.14 8.11
C LYS A 788 37.77 11.02 7.52
N GLY A 789 37.10 10.57 6.47
CA GLY A 789 36.06 11.36 5.81
C GLY A 789 34.83 11.47 6.72
N SER A 790 34.78 12.58 7.43
CA SER A 790 33.81 12.89 8.47
C SER A 790 33.34 14.33 8.33
N GLY A 791 32.23 14.67 8.96
CA GLY A 791 31.65 15.99 8.81
C GLY A 791 30.26 16.11 9.42
N PHE A 792 29.55 17.16 8.99
CA PHE A 792 28.31 17.61 9.59
C PHE A 792 27.17 17.53 8.57
N GLY A 793 26.01 17.05 9.01
CA GLY A 793 24.78 17.12 8.22
C GLY A 793 24.28 18.56 8.15
N GLU A 794 24.13 19.18 9.31
CA GLU A 794 23.67 20.55 9.43
C GLU A 794 24.43 21.27 10.55
N ILE A 795 24.74 22.54 10.31
CA ILE A 795 25.33 23.49 11.26
C ILE A 795 24.33 24.64 11.42
N GLU A 796 23.98 24.94 12.66
CA GLU A 796 23.04 26.01 12.97
C GLU A 796 23.62 26.96 14.01
N LEU A 797 23.27 28.24 13.88
CA LEU A 797 23.43 29.22 14.93
C LEU A 797 22.06 29.60 15.44
N GLN A 798 21.86 29.55 16.76
CA GLN A 798 20.56 29.86 17.37
C GLN A 798 20.70 30.88 18.51
N LEU A 799 19.60 31.57 18.78
CA LEU A 799 19.35 32.31 20.02
C LEU A 799 18.39 31.49 20.88
N ILE A 800 18.93 30.61 21.71
CA ILE A 800 18.16 29.77 22.63
C ILE A 800 17.92 30.57 23.90
N ARG A 801 16.67 30.90 24.21
CA ARG A 801 16.31 31.52 25.49
C ARG A 801 16.49 30.47 26.60
N ASP A 802 16.98 30.89 27.76
CA ASP A 802 16.89 30.06 28.95
C ASP A 802 15.43 30.09 29.38
N ASP A 803 14.77 28.94 29.31
CA ASP A 803 13.43 28.78 29.89
C ASP A 803 13.60 29.00 31.41
N ARG A 804 13.05 30.12 31.92
CA ARG A 804 12.80 30.30 33.35
C ARG A 804 11.55 29.54 33.74
#